data_AF-A0A2B4RZC3-F1
#
_entry.id   AF-A0A2B4RZC3-F1
#
_cell.length_a   1.000
_cell.length_b   1.000
_cell.length_c   1.000
_cell.angle_alpha   90.00
_cell.angle_beta   90.00
_cell.angle_gamma   90.00
#
_symmetry.space_group_name_H-M   'P 1'
#
loop_
_entity.id
_entity.type
_entity.pdbx_description
1 polymer ?
#
loop_
_entity_poly.entity_id
_entity_poly.type
_entity_poly.pdbx_seq_one_letter_code
_entity_poly.pdbx_strand_id
1 'polypeptide(L)'
;MALVQASNRFLEPEFKTANFAKAINDQKLDGSVLRDFEVASEISCLFECISEDRCFSYNFLPIDGKAANRCQLSGSDRFVSYGNFIKEDGALYRGIQSTCEKDDPCKENETCVVDYKLDTHFYCPKNCLDYYQNGSTTDGVYWIYPDEEEPFQVLCDMTTDGGGWTTFQRRMDGSVDFYVDWESYKKGFGNLKGEFWLGNDFLHRLTASANMMFRIDMEDYKGDRRFAEYTTFSVADESNYYRLTIAGYRGTAGDSLLSLTKPIRVNLNVAIGAMVNNHTAVVDGETICREAEFKWKPELKGVILGAFYYGYMVFQIPGGWLALRVGGARLFGAAVMIASLFTLLTPMATRWSSFSLIILRVLEGLVLGVLFPCNHAMWSRWAPSAERTTLVTVSITGASIGYLLTMPITGLLTKYGFDGGWASVFYCFGVFGIVWYIVWLMVAYESPTLHPTISDDERCLIQETALDLSKMGFMAAAPFLVKGVCSPLSGLAADMLRRSTVSTKNVRRFFYAAGAVASGFLVLIAGYSLNVTVIVICMSLAGLTTSLAFPAYTVNMLDIAPRYSSIIMGVCNTVGTTAGFVSPTIVGFITQDKTAEEWQRVFWLTFVILLGGTFLFCLLMSGERQDWDQTVNKPTDGDTESGSAAGS
;
A
#
# COMPACT_ATOMS: atom_id res chain seq x y z
N MET A 1 -24.08 26.02 65.02
CA MET A 1 -24.54 25.87 63.62
C MET A 1 -23.30 26.00 62.73
N ALA A 2 -22.64 24.88 62.44
CA ALA A 2 -21.55 24.77 61.46
C ALA A 2 -21.24 23.27 61.29
N LEU A 3 -21.33 22.79 60.05
CA LEU A 3 -20.89 21.47 59.59
C LEU A 3 -19.37 21.33 59.79
N VAL A 4 -18.86 20.12 60.03
CA VAL A 4 -18.25 19.25 59.01
C VAL A 4 -18.12 17.82 59.57
N GLN A 5 -18.39 16.89 58.67
CA GLN A 5 -18.64 15.47 58.76
C GLN A 5 -17.32 14.67 58.75
N ALA A 6 -17.20 13.64 59.59
CA ALA A 6 -16.21 12.57 59.43
C ALA A 6 -16.93 11.23 59.47
N SER A 7 -17.03 10.62 58.29
CA SER A 7 -17.61 9.30 58.04
C SER A 7 -16.67 8.21 58.56
N ASN A 8 -17.09 7.51 59.62
CA ASN A 8 -16.58 6.17 59.92
C ASN A 8 -17.54 5.15 59.30
N ARG A 9 -17.18 4.61 58.13
CA ARG A 9 -17.73 3.35 57.63
C ARG A 9 -16.57 2.42 57.35
N PHE A 10 -16.40 1.46 58.26
CA PHE A 10 -15.79 0.17 57.96
C PHE A 10 -16.44 -0.37 56.68
N LEU A 11 -15.68 -0.49 55.60
CA LEU A 11 -16.06 -1.28 54.44
C LEU A 11 -15.69 -2.73 54.75
N GLU A 12 -16.70 -3.59 54.82
CA GLU A 12 -16.54 -5.05 54.78
C GLU A 12 -15.78 -5.43 53.49
N PRO A 13 -14.92 -6.47 53.52
CA PRO A 13 -14.38 -7.01 52.28
C PRO A 13 -15.54 -7.63 51.48
N GLU A 14 -15.73 -7.19 50.24
CA GLU A 14 -16.65 -7.83 49.30
C GLU A 14 -16.22 -9.30 49.11
N PHE A 15 -16.93 -10.23 49.75
CA PHE A 15 -16.77 -11.65 49.47
C PHE A 15 -17.26 -11.91 48.03
N LYS A 16 -16.34 -12.13 47.09
CA LYS A 16 -16.69 -12.66 45.77
C LYS A 16 -17.27 -14.07 45.94
N THR A 17 -18.58 -14.23 45.78
CA THR A 17 -19.21 -15.54 45.70
C THR A 17 -19.14 -16.04 44.26
N ALA A 18 -18.28 -17.02 43.98
CA ALA A 18 -18.23 -17.71 42.69
C ALA A 18 -18.91 -19.08 42.80
N ASN A 19 -19.84 -19.38 41.90
CA ASN A 19 -20.36 -20.74 41.73
C ASN A 19 -19.34 -21.54 40.92
N PHE A 20 -19.05 -22.77 41.33
CA PHE A 20 -18.17 -23.66 40.58
C PHE A 20 -18.96 -24.70 39.79
N ALA A 21 -18.47 -25.01 38.60
CA ALA A 21 -19.03 -26.03 37.73
C ALA A 21 -18.85 -27.44 38.32
N LYS A 22 -19.51 -28.42 37.70
CA LYS A 22 -19.33 -29.83 38.04
C LYS A 22 -17.89 -30.26 37.74
N ALA A 23 -17.25 -30.91 38.71
CA ALA A 23 -15.90 -31.44 38.58
C ALA A 23 -15.79 -32.45 37.43
N ILE A 24 -14.66 -32.38 36.72
CA ILE A 24 -14.23 -33.39 35.74
C ILE A 24 -13.15 -34.23 36.41
N ASN A 25 -13.39 -35.54 36.51
CA ASN A 25 -12.48 -36.48 37.16
C ASN A 25 -11.50 -37.10 36.16
N ASP A 26 -10.35 -37.54 36.67
CA ASP A 26 -9.26 -38.21 35.97
C ASP A 26 -8.67 -37.39 34.81
N GLN A 27 -8.79 -36.06 34.90
CA GLN A 27 -8.33 -35.12 33.89
C GLN A 27 -7.82 -33.83 34.54
N LYS A 28 -6.78 -33.25 33.93
CA LYS A 28 -6.31 -31.91 34.25
C LYS A 28 -6.25 -31.04 33.00
N LEU A 29 -6.46 -29.73 33.17
CA LEU A 29 -6.25 -28.76 32.12
C LEU A 29 -4.75 -28.49 31.98
N ASP A 30 -4.21 -28.65 30.77
CA ASP A 30 -2.81 -28.36 30.45
C ASP A 30 -2.63 -26.91 29.98
N GLY A 31 -1.56 -26.25 30.46
CA GLY A 31 -1.26 -24.85 30.18
C GLY A 31 -1.96 -23.83 31.11
N SER A 32 -1.50 -22.57 31.06
CA SER A 32 -2.09 -21.41 31.76
C SER A 32 -2.11 -21.46 33.29
N VAL A 33 -1.24 -22.26 33.91
CA VAL A 33 -1.08 -22.31 35.39
C VAL A 33 -0.50 -20.99 35.91
N LEU A 34 -1.26 -20.33 36.79
CA LEU A 34 -0.87 -19.09 37.48
C LEU A 34 -0.02 -19.37 38.72
N ARG A 35 -0.46 -20.33 39.54
CA ARG A 35 0.16 -20.71 40.81
C ARG A 35 0.04 -22.21 41.02
N ASP A 36 1.08 -22.79 41.62
CA ASP A 36 1.18 -24.22 41.91
C ASP A 36 1.73 -24.42 43.33
N PHE A 37 0.95 -25.06 44.21
CA PHE A 37 1.29 -25.22 45.63
C PHE A 37 0.58 -26.42 46.27
N GLU A 38 1.07 -26.85 47.44
CA GLU A 38 0.46 -27.96 48.20
C GLU A 38 -0.70 -27.46 49.10
N VAL A 39 -1.79 -28.22 49.15
CA VAL A 39 -3.00 -27.95 49.95
C VAL A 39 -3.49 -29.21 50.67
N ALA A 40 -4.17 -29.02 51.80
CA ALA A 40 -4.71 -30.15 52.57
C ALA A 40 -6.02 -30.73 51.99
N SER A 41 -6.79 -29.94 51.24
CA SER A 41 -8.10 -30.36 50.71
C SER A 41 -8.47 -29.58 49.44
N GLU A 42 -9.42 -30.11 48.66
CA GLU A 42 -9.99 -29.41 47.49
C GLU A 42 -10.60 -28.06 47.88
N ILE A 43 -11.25 -27.98 49.05
CA ILE A 43 -11.87 -26.75 49.57
C ILE A 43 -10.82 -25.64 49.73
N SER A 44 -9.61 -25.98 50.19
CA SER A 44 -8.52 -25.02 50.31
C SER A 44 -8.07 -24.50 48.94
N CYS A 45 -8.00 -25.37 47.92
CA CYS A 45 -7.69 -24.98 46.55
C CYS A 45 -8.77 -24.05 45.96
N LEU A 46 -10.03 -24.33 46.26
CA LEU A 46 -11.18 -23.52 45.87
C LEU A 46 -11.11 -22.11 46.46
N PHE A 47 -10.82 -21.97 47.77
CA PHE A 47 -10.69 -20.66 48.40
C PHE A 47 -9.53 -19.83 47.86
N GLU A 48 -8.40 -20.46 47.56
CA GLU A 48 -7.26 -19.78 46.93
C GLU A 48 -7.62 -19.31 45.52
N CYS A 49 -8.41 -20.07 44.76
CA CYS A 49 -8.91 -19.61 43.46
C CYS A 49 -9.85 -18.41 43.60
N ILE A 50 -10.78 -18.41 44.55
CA ILE A 50 -11.68 -17.25 44.80
C ILE A 50 -10.89 -15.99 45.18
N SER A 51 -9.78 -16.17 45.91
CA SER A 51 -8.96 -15.08 46.41
C SER A 51 -8.00 -14.50 45.36
N GLU A 52 -7.81 -15.21 44.24
CA GLU A 52 -6.95 -14.80 43.14
C GLU A 52 -7.79 -14.21 42.00
N ASP A 53 -7.70 -12.89 41.77
CA ASP A 53 -8.52 -12.17 40.79
C ASP A 53 -8.42 -12.70 39.35
N ARG A 54 -7.33 -13.40 39.04
CA ARG A 54 -7.04 -13.96 37.72
C ARG A 54 -7.43 -15.43 37.59
N CYS A 55 -7.91 -16.10 38.65
CA CYS A 55 -8.23 -17.52 38.62
C CYS A 55 -9.60 -17.78 37.98
N PHE A 56 -9.63 -18.60 36.92
CA PHE A 56 -10.88 -19.04 36.28
C PHE A 56 -11.15 -20.54 36.45
N SER A 57 -10.12 -21.34 36.70
CA SER A 57 -10.24 -22.76 37.02
C SER A 57 -9.05 -23.27 37.84
N TYR A 58 -9.11 -24.49 38.36
CA TYR A 58 -7.98 -25.14 39.01
C TYR A 58 -7.91 -26.64 38.73
N ASN A 59 -6.69 -27.18 38.76
CA ASN A 59 -6.41 -28.61 38.85
C ASN A 59 -6.09 -28.98 40.30
N PHE A 60 -6.66 -30.07 40.77
CA PHE A 60 -6.42 -30.66 42.08
C PHE A 60 -5.88 -32.09 41.89
N LEU A 61 -4.64 -32.32 42.30
CA LEU A 61 -3.86 -33.51 41.96
C LEU A 61 -3.42 -34.24 43.25
N PRO A 62 -3.64 -35.55 43.36
CA PRO A 62 -3.14 -36.34 44.48
C PRO A 62 -1.61 -36.47 44.42
N ILE A 63 -0.95 -36.51 45.58
CA ILE A 63 0.49 -36.78 45.68
C ILE A 63 0.68 -38.15 46.34
N ASP A 64 1.27 -39.10 45.62
CA ASP A 64 1.51 -40.45 46.11
C ASP A 64 2.32 -40.45 47.43
N GLY A 65 1.74 -41.05 48.47
CA GLY A 65 2.39 -41.22 49.77
C GLY A 65 2.40 -40.01 50.71
N LYS A 66 1.72 -38.90 50.36
CA LYS A 66 1.52 -37.73 51.24
C LYS A 66 0.04 -37.50 51.54
N ALA A 67 -0.25 -36.89 52.70
CA ALA A 67 -1.60 -36.41 53.04
C ALA A 67 -1.95 -35.06 52.39
N ALA A 68 -0.99 -34.42 51.70
CA ALA A 68 -1.17 -33.18 50.96
C ALA A 68 -1.45 -33.46 49.49
N ASN A 69 -2.21 -32.58 48.85
CA ASN A 69 -2.54 -32.60 47.44
C ASN A 69 -1.92 -31.37 46.76
N ARG A 70 -1.70 -31.43 45.46
CA ARG A 70 -1.16 -30.31 44.68
C ARG A 70 -2.32 -29.55 44.02
N CYS A 71 -2.37 -28.25 44.23
CA CYS A 71 -3.35 -27.33 43.65
C CYS A 71 -2.66 -26.44 42.62
N GLN A 72 -3.21 -26.42 41.40
CA GLN A 72 -2.74 -25.56 40.32
C GLN A 72 -3.88 -24.62 39.92
N LEU A 73 -3.75 -23.33 40.25
CA LEU A 73 -4.68 -22.30 39.82
C LEU A 73 -4.40 -21.94 38.36
N SER A 74 -5.44 -21.74 37.56
CA SER A 74 -5.34 -21.46 36.13
C SER A 74 -6.04 -20.15 35.75
N GLY A 75 -5.38 -19.39 34.90
CA GLY A 75 -5.90 -18.16 34.29
C GLY A 75 -6.71 -18.42 33.03
N SER A 76 -7.17 -19.66 32.85
CA SER A 76 -8.03 -20.09 31.76
C SER A 76 -9.02 -21.14 32.27
N ASP A 77 -9.99 -21.51 31.45
CA ASP A 77 -11.00 -22.52 31.74
C ASP A 77 -11.26 -23.35 30.48
N ARG A 78 -12.05 -24.42 30.61
CA ARG A 78 -12.39 -25.40 29.57
C ARG A 78 -13.08 -24.80 28.34
N PHE A 79 -13.54 -23.55 28.43
CA PHE A 79 -14.22 -22.82 27.36
C PHE A 79 -13.29 -21.89 26.57
N VAL A 80 -12.18 -21.44 27.16
CA VAL A 80 -11.29 -20.42 26.59
C VAL A 80 -10.05 -21.05 25.96
N SER A 81 -9.55 -22.15 26.52
CA SER A 81 -8.42 -22.90 25.95
C SER A 81 -8.92 -24.13 25.21
N TYR A 82 -8.69 -24.20 23.89
CA TYR A 82 -8.83 -25.43 23.12
C TYR A 82 -7.78 -26.42 23.63
N GLY A 83 -8.20 -27.23 24.61
CA GLY A 83 -7.30 -27.93 25.51
C GLY A 83 -6.42 -28.99 24.86
N ASN A 84 -5.49 -29.46 25.67
CA ASN A 84 -5.46 -30.90 25.90
C ASN A 84 -5.78 -31.10 27.38
N PHE A 85 -7.00 -31.55 27.69
CA PHE A 85 -7.20 -32.23 28.96
C PHE A 85 -6.30 -33.47 28.94
N ILE A 86 -5.31 -33.49 29.83
CA ILE A 86 -4.44 -34.65 29.98
C ILE A 86 -5.13 -35.58 30.95
N LYS A 87 -5.32 -36.85 30.54
CA LYS A 87 -5.76 -37.89 31.47
C LYS A 87 -4.68 -38.13 32.51
N GLU A 88 -5.05 -37.98 33.77
CA GLU A 88 -4.18 -38.21 34.92
C GLU A 88 -5.03 -38.85 36.01
N ASP A 89 -4.74 -40.10 36.35
CA ASP A 89 -5.57 -40.90 37.26
C ASP A 89 -5.63 -40.23 38.65
N GLY A 90 -6.85 -39.98 39.14
CA GLY A 90 -7.08 -39.30 40.41
C GLY A 90 -7.00 -37.77 40.35
N ALA A 91 -6.65 -37.17 39.20
CA ALA A 91 -6.73 -35.72 39.01
C ALA A 91 -8.19 -35.23 39.00
N LEU A 92 -8.42 -34.04 39.53
CA LEU A 92 -9.72 -33.38 39.52
C LEU A 92 -9.57 -31.97 38.94
N TYR A 93 -10.38 -31.67 37.92
CA TYR A 93 -10.49 -30.33 37.35
C TYR A 93 -11.79 -29.67 37.74
N ARG A 94 -11.74 -28.37 38.08
CA ARG A 94 -12.95 -27.57 38.32
C ARG A 94 -12.79 -26.12 37.84
N GLY A 95 -13.75 -25.64 37.06
CA GLY A 95 -13.87 -24.25 36.61
C GLY A 95 -14.97 -23.48 37.32
N ILE A 96 -14.96 -22.14 37.21
CA ILE A 96 -16.07 -21.29 37.63
C ILE A 96 -17.26 -21.52 36.68
N GLN A 97 -18.46 -21.69 37.25
CA GLN A 97 -19.68 -21.95 36.48
C GLN A 97 -20.04 -20.76 35.59
N SER A 98 -20.23 -21.01 34.30
CA SER A 98 -20.60 -19.98 33.31
C SER A 98 -21.96 -20.22 32.67
N THR A 99 -22.50 -19.21 31.98
CA THR A 99 -23.73 -19.31 31.17
C THR A 99 -23.58 -20.21 29.95
N CYS A 100 -22.36 -20.38 29.43
CA CYS A 100 -22.05 -21.35 28.36
C CYS A 100 -22.39 -22.81 28.74
N GLU A 101 -22.57 -23.12 30.03
CA GLU A 101 -23.01 -24.45 30.49
C GLU A 101 -24.52 -24.67 30.46
N LYS A 102 -25.33 -23.60 30.42
CA LYS A 102 -26.79 -23.66 30.61
C LYS A 102 -27.58 -23.51 29.32
N ASP A 103 -27.22 -22.53 28.49
CA ASP A 103 -27.87 -22.23 27.21
C ASP A 103 -26.75 -21.86 26.21
N ASP A 104 -26.26 -22.84 25.44
CA ASP A 104 -25.19 -22.62 24.46
C ASP A 104 -25.72 -21.84 23.23
N PRO A 105 -25.33 -20.57 23.03
CA PRO A 105 -25.85 -19.72 21.97
C PRO A 105 -25.01 -19.77 20.68
N CYS A 106 -23.78 -20.30 20.73
CA CYS A 106 -23.01 -20.68 19.55
C CYS A 106 -23.38 -22.17 19.26
N LYS A 107 -23.48 -22.62 18.00
CA LYS A 107 -24.18 -23.89 17.65
C LYS A 107 -23.58 -25.13 18.35
N GLU A 108 -24.34 -26.23 18.45
CA GLU A 108 -23.90 -27.49 19.08
C GLU A 108 -22.47 -27.90 18.62
N ASN A 109 -21.51 -27.97 19.56
CA ASN A 109 -20.06 -28.26 19.42
C ASN A 109 -19.09 -27.07 19.24
N GLU A 110 -19.50 -25.83 19.47
CA GLU A 110 -18.63 -24.68 19.22
C GLU A 110 -18.24 -23.90 20.48
N THR A 111 -17.09 -23.20 20.45
CA THR A 111 -16.51 -22.53 21.62
C THR A 111 -17.26 -21.24 21.98
N CYS A 112 -18.09 -21.31 23.02
CA CYS A 112 -18.65 -20.16 23.74
C CYS A 112 -17.57 -19.55 24.66
N VAL A 113 -17.23 -18.27 24.48
CA VAL A 113 -16.26 -17.56 25.33
C VAL A 113 -17.00 -16.84 26.45
N VAL A 114 -16.61 -17.13 27.69
CA VAL A 114 -17.19 -16.55 28.90
C VAL A 114 -16.59 -15.18 29.16
N ASP A 115 -17.41 -14.13 29.26
CA ASP A 115 -16.97 -12.84 29.79
C ASP A 115 -17.13 -12.80 31.32
N TYR A 116 -16.04 -13.16 32.01
CA TYR A 116 -15.98 -13.15 33.48
C TYR A 116 -16.06 -11.75 34.11
N LYS A 117 -16.07 -10.65 33.31
CA LYS A 117 -16.21 -9.28 33.84
C LYS A 117 -17.65 -8.81 33.98
N LEU A 118 -18.58 -9.37 33.22
CA LEU A 118 -19.94 -8.82 33.07
C LEU A 118 -21.07 -9.80 33.44
N ASP A 119 -20.75 -11.04 33.85
CA ASP A 119 -21.63 -12.08 34.42
C ASP A 119 -22.90 -12.43 33.60
N THR A 120 -23.13 -11.79 32.44
CA THR A 120 -24.41 -11.80 31.73
C THR A 120 -24.33 -11.70 30.21
N HIS A 121 -23.14 -11.53 29.61
CA HIS A 121 -23.01 -11.34 28.16
C HIS A 121 -22.04 -12.38 27.57
N PHE A 122 -22.54 -13.21 26.66
CA PHE A 122 -21.72 -14.05 25.78
C PHE A 122 -21.46 -13.29 24.47
N TYR A 123 -20.34 -13.56 23.83
CA TYR A 123 -20.05 -13.06 22.50
C TYR A 123 -19.29 -14.14 21.71
N CYS A 124 -19.71 -14.42 20.48
CA CYS A 124 -18.97 -15.32 19.59
C CYS A 124 -17.91 -14.45 18.85
N PRO A 125 -16.60 -14.66 19.06
CA PRO A 125 -15.55 -13.78 18.53
C PRO A 125 -15.50 -13.76 17.00
N LYS A 126 -15.46 -12.58 16.38
CA LYS A 126 -15.50 -12.45 14.91
C LYS A 126 -14.15 -12.71 14.24
N ASN A 127 -13.07 -12.52 14.98
CA ASN A 127 -11.70 -12.67 14.51
C ASN A 127 -10.73 -12.87 15.70
N CYS A 128 -9.44 -13.08 15.42
CA CYS A 128 -8.42 -13.27 16.46
C CYS A 128 -8.19 -12.04 17.36
N LEU A 129 -8.49 -10.82 16.89
CA LEU A 129 -8.34 -9.61 17.68
C LEU A 129 -9.35 -9.57 18.83
N ASP A 130 -10.56 -10.06 18.60
CA ASP A 130 -11.61 -10.17 19.64
C ASP A 130 -11.19 -11.14 20.76
N TYR A 131 -10.52 -12.25 20.41
CA TYR A 131 -9.93 -13.16 21.40
C TYR A 131 -8.81 -12.48 22.21
N TYR A 132 -7.94 -11.74 21.53
CA TYR A 132 -6.80 -11.06 22.14
C TYR A 132 -7.24 -9.97 23.13
N GLN A 133 -8.23 -9.17 22.75
CA GLN A 133 -8.79 -8.12 23.61
C GLN A 133 -9.45 -8.68 24.88
N ASN A 134 -9.92 -9.92 24.82
CA ASN A 134 -10.51 -10.64 25.94
C ASN A 134 -9.52 -11.50 26.74
N GLY A 135 -8.21 -11.28 26.53
CA GLY A 135 -7.17 -11.85 27.38
C GLY A 135 -6.60 -13.17 26.89
N SER A 136 -6.99 -13.65 25.70
CA SER A 136 -6.33 -14.81 25.08
C SER A 136 -5.03 -14.39 24.42
N THR A 137 -3.90 -14.76 25.02
CA THR A 137 -2.55 -14.34 24.57
C THR A 137 -1.71 -15.48 24.01
N THR A 138 -2.29 -16.65 23.79
CA THR A 138 -1.59 -17.84 23.28
C THR A 138 -1.82 -18.02 21.77
N ASP A 139 -0.75 -18.30 21.02
CA ASP A 139 -0.87 -18.69 19.61
C ASP A 139 -1.59 -20.04 19.49
N GLY A 140 -2.49 -20.18 18.51
CA GLY A 140 -3.28 -21.40 18.40
C GLY A 140 -4.34 -21.36 17.31
N VAL A 141 -5.08 -22.46 17.17
CA VAL A 141 -6.22 -22.55 16.25
C VAL A 141 -7.50 -22.22 17.01
N TYR A 142 -8.26 -21.25 16.51
CA TYR A 142 -9.48 -20.73 17.12
C TYR A 142 -10.64 -20.78 16.12
N TRP A 143 -11.87 -20.93 16.62
CA TRP A 143 -13.07 -20.74 15.80
C TRP A 143 -13.46 -19.28 15.78
N ILE A 144 -13.88 -18.78 14.61
CA ILE A 144 -14.32 -17.39 14.46
C ILE A 144 -15.67 -17.31 13.74
N TYR A 145 -16.39 -16.21 14.00
CA TYR A 145 -17.75 -15.96 13.55
C TYR A 145 -17.84 -14.60 12.84
N PRO A 146 -17.26 -14.46 11.64
CA PRO A 146 -17.19 -13.15 10.97
C PRO A 146 -18.57 -12.60 10.54
N ASP A 147 -19.54 -13.48 10.30
CA ASP A 147 -20.89 -13.19 9.80
C ASP A 147 -21.93 -14.18 10.36
N GLU A 148 -23.15 -14.18 9.82
CA GLU A 148 -24.25 -15.08 10.24
C GLU A 148 -24.18 -16.49 9.61
N GLU A 149 -23.15 -16.77 8.80
CA GLU A 149 -22.95 -18.09 8.18
C GLU A 149 -22.23 -19.09 9.12
N GLU A 150 -21.87 -20.26 8.61
CA GLU A 150 -21.14 -21.28 9.39
C GLU A 150 -19.75 -20.77 9.80
N PRO A 151 -19.37 -20.93 11.08
CA PRO A 151 -18.06 -20.52 11.55
C PRO A 151 -16.97 -21.43 10.98
N PHE A 152 -15.73 -20.98 11.09
CA PHE A 152 -14.57 -21.74 10.62
C PHE A 152 -13.36 -21.48 11.50
N GLN A 153 -12.38 -22.39 11.39
CA GLN A 153 -11.14 -22.32 12.16
C GLN A 153 -10.08 -21.47 11.47
N VAL A 154 -9.35 -20.71 12.27
CA VAL A 154 -8.20 -19.89 11.84
C VAL A 154 -7.04 -20.06 12.80
N LEU A 155 -5.82 -19.89 12.29
CA LEU A 155 -4.64 -19.77 13.15
C LEU A 155 -4.52 -18.32 13.64
N CYS A 156 -4.59 -18.12 14.94
CA CYS A 156 -4.35 -16.83 15.58
C CYS A 156 -2.90 -16.70 16.02
N ASP A 157 -2.28 -15.60 15.61
CA ASP A 157 -0.98 -15.14 16.11
C ASP A 157 -1.23 -14.01 17.12
N MET A 158 -1.02 -14.34 18.39
CA MET A 158 -1.19 -13.49 19.56
C MET A 158 0.13 -12.88 20.04
N THR A 159 1.26 -13.18 19.39
CA THR A 159 2.59 -12.77 19.84
C THR A 159 3.24 -11.72 18.95
N THR A 160 3.04 -11.79 17.63
CA THR A 160 3.68 -10.90 16.65
C THR A 160 3.06 -9.51 16.69
N ASP A 161 3.90 -8.47 16.76
CA ASP A 161 3.52 -7.05 16.58
C ASP A 161 2.27 -6.60 17.36
N GLY A 162 2.16 -7.01 18.62
CA GLY A 162 1.05 -6.63 19.50
C GLY A 162 -0.12 -7.61 19.52
N GLY A 163 -0.08 -8.71 18.75
CA GLY A 163 -1.01 -9.83 18.82
C GLY A 163 -2.39 -9.58 18.22
N GLY A 164 -3.21 -10.64 18.11
CA GLY A 164 -4.57 -10.59 17.58
C GLY A 164 -4.65 -10.75 16.05
N TRP A 165 -3.61 -11.28 15.41
CA TRP A 165 -3.56 -11.47 13.97
C TRP A 165 -4.27 -12.75 13.54
N THR A 166 -5.13 -12.65 12.53
CA THR A 166 -5.74 -13.81 11.87
C THR A 166 -4.87 -14.24 10.70
N THR A 167 -4.20 -15.38 10.82
CA THR A 167 -3.30 -15.88 9.79
C THR A 167 -4.10 -16.61 8.71
N PHE A 168 -4.08 -16.09 7.48
CA PHE A 168 -4.74 -16.73 6.34
C PHE A 168 -3.76 -17.47 5.40
N GLN A 169 -2.46 -17.22 5.52
CA GLN A 169 -1.42 -17.91 4.76
C GLN A 169 -0.20 -18.12 5.63
N ARG A 170 0.36 -19.32 5.63
CA ARG A 170 1.63 -19.64 6.28
C ARG A 170 2.47 -20.55 5.39
N ARG A 171 3.75 -20.20 5.20
CA ARG A 171 4.76 -20.98 4.47
C ARG A 171 6.05 -21.01 5.28
N MET A 172 6.59 -22.20 5.53
CA MET A 172 7.75 -22.43 6.40
C MET A 172 8.70 -23.51 5.86
N ASP A 173 8.18 -24.69 5.52
CA ASP A 173 8.98 -25.90 5.28
C ASP A 173 8.76 -26.54 3.90
N GLY A 174 7.82 -26.03 3.11
CA GLY A 174 7.43 -26.57 1.81
C GLY A 174 6.63 -27.88 1.88
N SER A 175 6.03 -28.21 3.02
CA SER A 175 5.20 -29.40 3.20
C SER A 175 3.90 -29.38 2.37
N VAL A 176 3.44 -28.20 1.95
CA VAL A 176 2.21 -28.03 1.16
C VAL A 176 2.52 -27.37 -0.18
N ASP A 177 2.00 -27.96 -1.27
CA ASP A 177 2.07 -27.34 -2.59
C ASP A 177 1.03 -26.23 -2.72
N PHE A 178 1.48 -25.05 -3.14
CA PHE A 178 0.61 -23.89 -3.40
C PHE A 178 0.28 -23.76 -4.89
N TYR A 179 0.84 -24.58 -5.78
CA TYR A 179 0.49 -24.57 -7.21
C TYR A 179 -0.76 -25.41 -7.51
N VAL A 180 -1.84 -25.12 -6.80
CA VAL A 180 -3.13 -25.83 -6.89
C VAL A 180 -4.16 -25.08 -7.73
N ASP A 181 -5.29 -25.73 -7.99
CA ASP A 181 -6.36 -25.22 -8.83
C ASP A 181 -7.24 -24.16 -8.13
N TRP A 182 -8.14 -23.55 -8.91
CA TRP A 182 -9.02 -22.48 -8.43
C TRP A 182 -9.94 -22.94 -7.30
N GLU A 183 -10.49 -24.16 -7.37
CA GLU A 183 -11.43 -24.67 -6.36
C GLU A 183 -10.73 -24.87 -5.02
N SER A 184 -9.47 -25.33 -5.04
CA SER A 184 -8.62 -25.42 -3.85
C SER A 184 -8.35 -24.04 -3.24
N TYR A 185 -8.02 -23.02 -4.05
CA TYR A 185 -7.83 -21.66 -3.54
C TYR A 185 -9.11 -21.02 -3.00
N LYS A 186 -10.26 -21.37 -3.57
CA LYS A 186 -11.57 -20.95 -3.09
C LYS A 186 -11.87 -21.50 -1.70
N LYS A 187 -11.74 -22.82 -1.53
CA LYS A 187 -12.10 -23.54 -0.28
C LYS A 187 -11.02 -23.53 0.79
N GLY A 188 -9.76 -23.32 0.42
CA GLY A 188 -8.60 -23.49 1.30
C GLY A 188 -7.97 -24.87 1.24
N PHE A 189 -6.71 -24.97 1.64
CA PHE A 189 -5.92 -26.21 1.65
C PHE A 189 -4.75 -26.14 2.64
N GLY A 190 -4.23 -27.31 3.03
CA GLY A 190 -3.11 -27.44 3.97
C GLY A 190 -3.53 -27.69 5.41
N ASN A 191 -2.66 -27.38 6.36
CA ASN A 191 -2.89 -27.60 7.79
C ASN A 191 -2.69 -26.29 8.57
N LEU A 192 -3.72 -25.85 9.31
CA LEU A 192 -3.68 -24.61 10.11
C LEU A 192 -2.51 -24.57 11.12
N LYS A 193 -2.01 -25.73 11.58
CA LYS A 193 -0.84 -25.83 12.47
C LYS A 193 0.51 -25.86 11.73
N GLY A 194 0.50 -25.93 10.40
CA GLY A 194 1.67 -26.02 9.51
C GLY A 194 1.58 -25.00 8.37
N GLU A 195 1.79 -25.47 7.13
CA GLU A 195 1.58 -24.66 5.92
C GLU A 195 0.14 -24.76 5.44
N PHE A 196 -0.45 -23.63 5.08
CA PHE A 196 -1.82 -23.59 4.58
C PHE A 196 -2.17 -22.31 3.83
N TRP A 197 -3.25 -22.39 3.07
CA TRP A 197 -4.03 -21.28 2.56
C TRP A 197 -5.46 -21.39 3.12
N LEU A 198 -5.96 -20.34 3.76
CA LEU A 198 -7.25 -20.37 4.45
C LEU A 198 -8.41 -20.60 3.47
N GLY A 199 -8.40 -19.95 2.31
CA GLY A 199 -9.49 -20.00 1.33
C GLY A 199 -10.02 -18.61 1.00
N ASN A 200 -10.28 -18.33 -0.27
CA ASN A 200 -10.73 -17.02 -0.73
C ASN A 200 -12.15 -16.68 -0.26
N ASP A 201 -13.03 -17.69 -0.14
CA ASP A 201 -14.39 -17.47 0.40
C ASP A 201 -14.33 -16.97 1.84
N PHE A 202 -13.49 -17.61 2.67
CA PHE A 202 -13.29 -17.20 4.05
C PHE A 202 -12.59 -15.84 4.17
N LEU A 203 -11.65 -15.54 3.28
CA LEU A 203 -10.96 -14.25 3.24
C LEU A 203 -11.90 -13.09 2.83
N HIS A 204 -12.79 -13.34 1.89
CA HIS A 204 -13.86 -12.41 1.54
C HIS A 204 -14.79 -12.16 2.74
N ARG A 205 -15.29 -13.22 3.38
CA ARG A 205 -16.15 -13.13 4.59
C ARG A 205 -15.47 -12.33 5.71
N LEU A 206 -14.19 -12.61 5.98
CA LEU A 206 -13.37 -11.86 6.94
C LEU A 206 -13.31 -10.37 6.60
N THR A 207 -12.91 -10.04 5.37
CA THR A 207 -12.71 -8.64 4.97
C THR A 207 -14.01 -7.86 4.72
N ALA A 208 -15.14 -8.55 4.57
CA ALA A 208 -16.46 -7.94 4.53
C ALA A 208 -16.96 -7.56 5.94
N SER A 209 -16.52 -8.28 6.98
CA SER A 209 -16.99 -8.07 8.35
C SER A 209 -16.45 -6.80 9.02
N ALA A 210 -15.23 -6.37 8.65
CA ALA A 210 -14.57 -5.19 9.22
C ALA A 210 -13.46 -4.65 8.33
N ASN A 211 -13.04 -3.41 8.55
CA ASN A 211 -11.83 -2.88 7.92
C ASN A 211 -10.59 -3.57 8.49
N MET A 212 -9.88 -4.32 7.64
CA MET A 212 -8.72 -5.10 8.05
C MET A 212 -7.41 -4.42 7.65
N MET A 213 -6.43 -4.53 8.55
CA MET A 213 -5.02 -4.30 8.24
C MET A 213 -4.40 -5.62 7.78
N PHE A 214 -3.47 -5.53 6.84
CA PHE A 214 -2.79 -6.70 6.30
C PHE A 214 -1.29 -6.58 6.52
N ARG A 215 -0.70 -7.66 7.05
CA ARG A 215 0.72 -7.75 7.35
C ARG A 215 1.31 -9.01 6.72
N ILE A 216 2.52 -8.88 6.18
CA ILE A 216 3.33 -9.95 5.62
C ILE A 216 4.68 -9.92 6.34
N ASP A 217 5.03 -11.02 6.99
CA ASP A 217 6.36 -11.24 7.54
C ASP A 217 7.12 -12.24 6.67
N MET A 218 8.38 -11.94 6.39
CA MET A 218 9.28 -12.74 5.56
C MET A 218 10.63 -12.87 6.25
N GLU A 219 11.24 -14.06 6.15
CA GLU A 219 12.59 -14.35 6.64
C GLU A 219 13.40 -14.96 5.50
N ASP A 220 14.65 -14.51 5.33
CA ASP A 220 15.57 -15.10 4.36
C ASP A 220 16.41 -16.24 4.97
N TYR A 221 17.18 -16.95 4.15
CA TYR A 221 18.03 -18.05 4.60
C TYR A 221 19.18 -17.64 5.54
N LYS A 222 19.41 -16.34 5.73
CA LYS A 222 20.40 -15.79 6.66
C LYS A 222 19.77 -15.39 8.00
N GLY A 223 18.45 -15.51 8.13
CA GLY A 223 17.68 -15.09 9.30
C GLY A 223 17.29 -13.61 9.28
N ASP A 224 17.48 -12.90 8.16
CA ASP A 224 17.08 -11.49 8.06
C ASP A 224 15.55 -11.40 7.90
N ARG A 225 14.89 -10.87 8.93
CA ARG A 225 13.43 -10.67 8.95
C ARG A 225 13.03 -9.32 8.37
N ARG A 226 12.05 -9.32 7.49
CA ARG A 226 11.43 -8.12 6.92
C ARG A 226 9.92 -8.24 6.96
N PHE A 227 9.26 -7.09 6.99
CA PHE A 227 7.80 -7.05 6.96
C PHE A 227 7.26 -5.99 5.99
N ALA A 228 6.06 -6.23 5.51
CA ALA A 228 5.22 -5.30 4.77
C ALA A 228 3.84 -5.24 5.43
N GLU A 229 3.32 -4.04 5.61
CA GLU A 229 2.05 -3.76 6.27
C GLU A 229 1.24 -2.80 5.41
N TYR A 230 -0.07 -3.03 5.37
CA TYR A 230 -1.03 -2.27 4.58
C TYR A 230 -2.23 -1.92 5.46
N THR A 231 -2.57 -0.63 5.54
CA THR A 231 -3.67 -0.15 6.40
C THR A 231 -5.05 -0.48 5.84
N THR A 232 -5.14 -0.86 4.57
CA THR A 232 -6.40 -1.22 3.92
C THR A 232 -6.20 -2.50 3.16
N PHE A 233 -7.05 -3.49 3.46
CA PHE A 233 -7.07 -4.78 2.79
C PHE A 233 -8.51 -5.28 2.70
N SER A 234 -8.98 -5.51 1.48
CA SER A 234 -10.25 -6.21 1.25
C SER A 234 -10.23 -7.07 0.00
N VAL A 235 -11.01 -8.15 0.05
CA VAL A 235 -11.14 -9.12 -1.03
C VAL A 235 -12.60 -9.17 -1.46
N ALA A 236 -12.86 -8.96 -2.75
CA ALA A 236 -14.22 -9.05 -3.29
C ALA A 236 -14.73 -10.50 -3.31
N ASP A 237 -16.00 -10.69 -3.64
CA ASP A 237 -16.61 -12.01 -3.78
C ASP A 237 -16.18 -12.72 -5.08
N GLU A 238 -16.58 -13.99 -5.24
CA GLU A 238 -16.22 -14.82 -6.40
C GLU A 238 -16.71 -14.21 -7.73
N SER A 239 -17.87 -13.53 -7.75
CA SER A 239 -18.41 -12.91 -8.97
C SER A 239 -17.51 -11.80 -9.51
N ASN A 240 -16.72 -11.19 -8.62
CA ASN A 240 -15.70 -10.19 -8.92
C ASN A 240 -14.28 -10.79 -8.93
N TYR A 241 -14.17 -12.12 -9.08
CA TYR A 241 -12.91 -12.86 -9.15
C TYR A 241 -11.97 -12.60 -7.96
N TYR A 242 -12.54 -12.41 -6.77
CA TYR A 242 -11.80 -12.11 -5.54
C TYR A 242 -10.84 -10.91 -5.68
N ARG A 243 -11.26 -9.87 -6.41
CA ARG A 243 -10.44 -8.67 -6.65
C ARG A 243 -9.94 -8.07 -5.33
N LEU A 244 -8.62 -7.93 -5.23
CA LEU A 244 -7.92 -7.31 -4.11
C LEU A 244 -8.02 -5.78 -4.15
N THR A 245 -8.36 -5.18 -3.01
CA THR A 245 -8.20 -3.74 -2.76
C THR A 245 -7.17 -3.56 -1.64
N ILE A 246 -6.10 -2.83 -1.92
CA ILE A 246 -4.98 -2.66 -0.99
C ILE A 246 -4.46 -1.22 -1.00
N ALA A 247 -4.15 -0.67 0.17
CA ALA A 247 -3.59 0.69 0.30
C ALA A 247 -2.81 0.88 1.61
N GLY A 248 -2.06 2.00 1.69
CA GLY A 248 -1.39 2.46 2.91
C GLY A 248 -0.22 1.59 3.34
N TYR A 249 0.79 1.49 2.48
CA TYR A 249 1.99 0.70 2.70
C TYR A 249 2.91 1.26 3.81
N ARG A 250 3.42 0.36 4.64
CA ARG A 250 4.51 0.58 5.61
C ARG A 250 5.33 -0.70 5.74
N GLY A 251 6.64 -0.61 5.90
CA GLY A 251 7.45 -1.82 6.14
C GLY A 251 8.92 -1.67 5.80
N THR A 252 9.69 -2.70 6.14
CA THR A 252 11.11 -2.84 5.79
C THR A 252 11.33 -3.66 4.52
N ALA A 253 10.28 -4.35 4.05
CA ALA A 253 10.24 -4.91 2.71
C ALA A 253 10.11 -3.79 1.64
N GLY A 254 10.16 -4.13 0.36
CA GLY A 254 9.77 -3.20 -0.71
C GLY A 254 8.28 -3.38 -1.05
N ASP A 255 7.59 -2.30 -1.43
CA ASP A 255 6.19 -2.39 -1.83
C ASP A 255 6.04 -2.92 -3.25
N SER A 256 5.70 -4.20 -3.36
CA SER A 256 5.50 -4.87 -4.66
C SER A 256 4.02 -4.92 -5.07
N LEU A 257 3.08 -4.65 -4.16
CA LEU A 257 1.64 -4.72 -4.43
C LEU A 257 1.09 -3.41 -5.03
N LEU A 258 1.74 -2.26 -4.80
CA LEU A 258 1.38 -0.98 -5.41
C LEU A 258 2.33 -0.50 -6.54
N SER A 259 3.41 -1.23 -6.85
CA SER A 259 4.42 -0.87 -7.87
C SER A 259 3.97 -1.14 -9.33
N LEU A 260 2.69 -0.93 -9.63
CA LEU A 260 2.09 -1.05 -10.97
C LEU A 260 2.32 0.22 -11.82
N THR A 261 3.57 0.65 -11.96
CA THR A 261 3.92 1.74 -12.89
C THR A 261 4.73 1.25 -14.10
N LYS A 262 4.05 1.28 -15.26
CA LYS A 262 4.48 1.41 -16.67
C LYS A 262 4.62 0.16 -17.59
N PRO A 263 4.23 0.27 -18.88
CA PRO A 263 3.52 -0.74 -19.68
C PRO A 263 4.36 -1.64 -20.61
N ILE A 264 5.66 -1.83 -20.37
CA ILE A 264 6.48 -2.85 -21.08
C ILE A 264 7.07 -3.89 -20.08
N ARG A 265 6.71 -3.79 -18.80
CA ARG A 265 7.27 -4.61 -17.70
C ARG A 265 6.67 -5.99 -17.56
N VAL A 266 5.53 -6.25 -18.19
CA VAL A 266 4.68 -7.37 -17.80
C VAL A 266 5.17 -8.69 -18.35
N ASN A 267 5.57 -8.71 -19.63
CA ASN A 267 5.93 -9.94 -20.30
C ASN A 267 7.09 -10.64 -19.59
N LEU A 268 8.11 -9.85 -19.21
CA LEU A 268 9.26 -10.39 -18.49
C LEU A 268 8.93 -10.76 -17.04
N ASN A 269 8.02 -10.06 -16.35
CA ASN A 269 7.66 -10.43 -14.98
C ASN A 269 6.99 -11.81 -14.91
N VAL A 270 6.02 -12.05 -15.79
CA VAL A 270 5.34 -13.35 -15.87
C VAL A 270 6.30 -14.41 -16.41
N ALA A 271 7.08 -14.09 -17.45
CA ALA A 271 8.03 -15.03 -18.03
C ALA A 271 9.18 -15.40 -17.07
N ILE A 272 9.69 -14.47 -16.24
CA ILE A 272 10.67 -14.78 -15.19
C ILE A 272 10.09 -15.81 -14.23
N GLY A 273 8.80 -15.72 -13.90
CA GLY A 273 8.12 -16.71 -13.07
C GLY A 273 8.28 -18.14 -13.60
N ALA A 274 8.10 -18.34 -14.91
CA ALA A 274 8.28 -19.64 -15.55
C ALA A 274 9.75 -20.02 -15.83
N MET A 275 10.65 -19.03 -15.96
CA MET A 275 12.09 -19.27 -16.11
C MET A 275 12.73 -19.84 -14.83
N VAL A 276 12.29 -19.36 -13.66
CA VAL A 276 13.01 -19.59 -12.39
C VAL A 276 12.26 -20.45 -11.38
N ASN A 277 10.99 -20.74 -11.63
CA ASN A 277 10.18 -21.62 -10.79
C ASN A 277 9.68 -22.82 -11.60
N ASN A 278 9.42 -23.92 -10.91
CA ASN A 278 8.71 -25.04 -11.49
C ASN A 278 7.29 -24.60 -11.86
N HIS A 279 6.80 -25.00 -13.02
CA HIS A 279 5.50 -24.58 -13.52
C HIS A 279 4.83 -25.69 -14.33
N THR A 280 3.50 -25.67 -14.39
CA THR A 280 2.73 -26.59 -15.20
C THR A 280 2.67 -26.11 -16.64
N ALA A 281 3.03 -26.99 -17.57
CA ALA A 281 2.94 -26.74 -19.01
C ALA A 281 2.10 -27.84 -19.65
N VAL A 282 1.32 -27.49 -20.67
CA VAL A 282 0.53 -28.48 -21.42
C VAL A 282 1.25 -28.78 -22.73
N VAL A 283 1.67 -30.03 -22.92
CA VAL A 283 2.35 -30.50 -24.13
C VAL A 283 1.53 -31.66 -24.69
N ASP A 284 1.10 -31.54 -25.94
CA ASP A 284 0.28 -32.55 -26.63
C ASP A 284 -1.01 -32.96 -25.90
N GLY A 285 -1.60 -32.04 -25.13
CA GLY A 285 -2.84 -32.25 -24.37
C GLY A 285 -2.63 -32.84 -22.98
N GLU A 286 -1.41 -33.24 -22.62
CA GLU A 286 -1.06 -33.71 -21.28
C GLU A 286 -0.42 -32.59 -20.44
N THR A 287 -0.79 -32.50 -19.17
CA THR A 287 -0.24 -31.51 -18.23
C THR A 287 1.01 -32.07 -17.56
N ILE A 288 2.16 -31.49 -17.85
CA ILE A 288 3.46 -31.87 -17.28
C ILE A 288 4.01 -30.75 -16.38
N CYS A 289 4.62 -31.12 -15.25
CA CYS A 289 5.37 -30.16 -14.43
C CYS A 289 6.77 -29.99 -15.02
N ARG A 290 7.08 -28.79 -15.50
CA ARG A 290 8.41 -28.42 -15.98
C ARG A 290 9.24 -27.83 -14.84
N GLU A 291 10.48 -28.28 -14.73
CA GLU A 291 11.45 -27.72 -13.80
C GLU A 291 11.96 -26.35 -14.26
N ALA A 292 12.39 -25.53 -13.29
CA ALA A 292 13.00 -24.22 -13.54
C ALA A 292 14.25 -24.33 -14.43
N GLU A 293 14.24 -23.62 -15.58
CA GLU A 293 15.38 -23.58 -16.51
C GLU A 293 16.57 -22.80 -15.92
N PHE A 294 16.32 -21.83 -15.03
CA PHE A 294 17.35 -20.98 -14.43
C PHE A 294 17.24 -20.86 -12.91
N LYS A 295 18.35 -21.11 -12.20
CA LYS A 295 18.45 -20.97 -10.73
C LYS A 295 18.96 -19.59 -10.33
N TRP A 296 18.12 -18.56 -10.46
CA TRP A 296 18.50 -17.18 -10.11
C TRP A 296 18.16 -16.81 -8.67
N LYS A 297 19.09 -16.11 -8.01
CA LYS A 297 18.85 -15.52 -6.69
C LYS A 297 17.84 -14.35 -6.77
N PRO A 298 17.05 -14.07 -5.72
CA PRO A 298 16.07 -12.99 -5.71
C PRO A 298 16.64 -11.61 -6.06
N GLU A 299 17.87 -11.31 -5.62
CA GLU A 299 18.52 -10.02 -5.88
C GLU A 299 18.78 -9.82 -7.38
N LEU A 300 19.20 -10.88 -8.07
CA LEU A 300 19.46 -10.85 -9.51
C LEU A 300 18.17 -10.64 -10.30
N LYS A 301 17.06 -11.23 -9.87
CA LYS A 301 15.72 -11.01 -10.49
C LYS A 301 15.35 -9.53 -10.39
N GLY A 302 15.56 -8.90 -9.23
CA GLY A 302 15.34 -7.47 -9.03
C GLY A 302 16.19 -6.59 -9.93
N VAL A 303 17.49 -6.92 -10.07
CA VAL A 303 18.41 -6.21 -10.97
C VAL A 303 17.99 -6.32 -12.43
N ILE A 304 17.62 -7.52 -12.92
CA ILE A 304 17.16 -7.75 -14.29
C ILE A 304 15.86 -6.98 -14.59
N LEU A 305 14.92 -6.95 -13.63
CA LEU A 305 13.70 -6.15 -13.74
C LEU A 305 14.03 -4.64 -13.81
N GLY A 306 14.94 -4.18 -12.96
CA GLY A 306 15.34 -2.78 -12.86
C GLY A 306 16.18 -2.27 -14.04
N ALA A 307 16.95 -3.15 -14.70
CA ALA A 307 17.93 -2.82 -15.73
C ALA A 307 17.37 -1.93 -16.86
N PHE A 308 16.13 -2.20 -17.28
CA PHE A 308 15.41 -1.41 -18.28
C PHE A 308 15.37 0.10 -17.95
N TYR A 309 15.17 0.45 -16.69
CA TYR A 309 14.97 1.83 -16.28
C TYR A 309 16.22 2.69 -16.39
N TYR A 310 17.40 2.09 -16.19
CA TYR A 310 18.65 2.82 -16.34
C TYR A 310 18.81 3.34 -17.77
N GLY A 311 18.49 2.52 -18.79
CA GLY A 311 18.49 2.96 -20.18
C GLY A 311 17.37 3.97 -20.48
N TYR A 312 16.16 3.68 -20.01
CA TYR A 312 14.97 4.50 -20.27
C TYR A 312 15.06 5.93 -19.72
N MET A 313 15.67 6.12 -18.56
CA MET A 313 15.85 7.46 -17.97
C MET A 313 16.85 8.30 -18.76
N VAL A 314 17.95 7.70 -19.22
CA VAL A 314 19.04 8.42 -19.91
C VAL A 314 18.59 8.98 -21.26
N PHE A 315 17.77 8.24 -22.00
CA PHE A 315 17.48 8.59 -23.40
C PHE A 315 16.22 9.45 -23.62
N GLN A 316 15.44 9.75 -22.58
CA GLN A 316 14.23 10.58 -22.74
C GLN A 316 14.55 12.01 -23.21
N ILE A 317 15.53 12.67 -22.60
CA ILE A 317 15.92 14.05 -22.96
C ILE A 317 16.60 14.10 -24.34
N PRO A 318 17.66 13.29 -24.61
CA PRO A 318 18.28 13.23 -25.93
C PRO A 318 17.30 12.78 -27.02
N GLY A 319 16.40 11.85 -26.69
CA GLY A 319 15.37 11.35 -27.59
C GLY A 319 14.40 12.44 -28.04
N GLY A 320 13.98 13.33 -27.15
CA GLY A 320 13.14 14.49 -27.50
C GLY A 320 13.85 15.46 -28.45
N TRP A 321 15.12 15.75 -28.22
CA TRP A 321 15.93 16.56 -29.13
C TRP A 321 16.11 15.89 -30.51
N LEU A 322 16.32 14.58 -30.53
CA LEU A 322 16.47 13.79 -31.76
C LEU A 322 15.15 13.74 -32.55
N ALA A 323 14.00 13.62 -31.86
CA ALA A 323 12.67 13.63 -32.46
C ALA A 323 12.38 14.92 -33.23
N LEU A 324 12.89 16.06 -32.76
CA LEU A 324 12.76 17.35 -33.44
C LEU A 324 13.59 17.43 -34.73
N ARG A 325 14.72 16.70 -34.83
CA ARG A 325 15.62 16.72 -35.99
C ARG A 325 15.31 15.68 -37.05
N VAL A 326 15.05 14.44 -36.63
CA VAL A 326 14.86 13.28 -37.52
C VAL A 326 13.39 13.07 -37.88
N GLY A 327 12.49 13.66 -37.09
CA GLY A 327 11.05 13.51 -37.22
C GLY A 327 10.48 12.51 -36.22
N GLY A 328 9.46 12.94 -35.47
CA GLY A 328 8.85 12.16 -34.39
C GLY A 328 8.29 10.80 -34.85
N ALA A 329 7.59 10.76 -35.98
CA ALA A 329 6.96 9.55 -36.50
C ALA A 329 7.96 8.47 -36.93
N ARG A 330 9.04 8.87 -37.64
CA ARG A 330 10.10 7.94 -38.09
C ARG A 330 10.88 7.38 -36.91
N LEU A 331 11.25 8.26 -35.97
CA LEU A 331 12.00 7.86 -34.78
C LEU A 331 11.16 6.97 -33.86
N PHE A 332 9.85 7.22 -33.74
CA PHE A 332 8.92 6.36 -33.00
C PHE A 332 8.88 4.94 -33.60
N GLY A 333 8.64 4.84 -34.91
CA GLY A 333 8.59 3.55 -35.60
C GLY A 333 9.92 2.78 -35.52
N ALA A 334 11.04 3.46 -35.78
CA ALA A 334 12.37 2.85 -35.70
C ALA A 334 12.67 2.33 -34.28
N ALA A 335 12.26 3.06 -33.24
CA ALA A 335 12.43 2.62 -31.86
C ALA A 335 11.63 1.34 -31.56
N VAL A 336 10.37 1.25 -32.01
CA VAL A 336 9.56 0.03 -31.85
C VAL A 336 10.17 -1.15 -32.62
N MET A 337 10.68 -0.93 -33.82
CA MET A 337 11.36 -1.97 -34.61
C MET A 337 12.61 -2.51 -33.90
N ILE A 338 13.50 -1.62 -33.46
CA ILE A 338 14.74 -2.01 -32.77
C ILE A 338 14.42 -2.71 -31.44
N ALA A 339 13.46 -2.19 -30.68
CA ALA A 339 13.00 -2.83 -29.45
C ALA A 339 12.44 -4.23 -29.72
N SER A 340 11.67 -4.42 -30.78
CA SER A 340 11.13 -5.72 -31.18
C SER A 340 12.22 -6.72 -31.54
N LEU A 341 13.29 -6.28 -32.20
CA LEU A 341 14.47 -7.11 -32.48
C LEU A 341 15.19 -7.52 -31.20
N PHE A 342 15.36 -6.61 -30.24
CA PHE A 342 15.92 -6.96 -28.93
C PHE A 342 15.03 -7.93 -28.15
N THR A 343 13.71 -7.75 -28.22
CA THR A 343 12.76 -8.68 -27.61
C THR A 343 12.91 -10.09 -28.22
N LEU A 344 13.06 -10.23 -29.55
CA LEU A 344 13.35 -11.52 -30.19
C LEU A 344 14.66 -12.16 -29.73
N LEU A 345 15.68 -11.35 -29.43
CA LEU A 345 16.99 -11.82 -28.95
C LEU A 345 16.98 -12.20 -27.47
N THR A 346 15.93 -11.85 -26.72
CA THR A 346 15.86 -12.03 -25.26
C THR A 346 15.98 -13.49 -24.81
N PRO A 347 15.32 -14.48 -25.44
CA PRO A 347 15.50 -15.88 -25.07
C PRO A 347 16.94 -16.39 -25.28
N MET A 348 17.56 -16.05 -26.40
CA MET A 348 18.96 -16.39 -26.68
C MET A 348 19.92 -15.74 -25.68
N ALA A 349 19.73 -14.46 -25.38
CA ALA A 349 20.57 -13.73 -24.42
C ALA A 349 20.47 -14.33 -23.00
N THR A 350 19.26 -14.68 -22.59
CA THR A 350 18.99 -15.30 -21.28
C THR A 350 19.71 -16.64 -21.11
N ARG A 351 19.67 -17.49 -22.13
CA ARG A 351 20.35 -18.81 -22.13
C ARG A 351 21.87 -18.70 -22.15
N TRP A 352 22.40 -17.65 -22.77
CA TRP A 352 23.85 -17.44 -22.82
C TRP A 352 24.40 -16.96 -21.46
N SER A 353 23.80 -15.91 -20.89
CA SER A 353 24.19 -15.39 -19.58
C SER A 353 23.15 -14.40 -19.04
N SER A 354 22.92 -14.41 -17.73
CA SER A 354 22.11 -13.40 -17.05
C SER A 354 22.66 -11.98 -17.25
N PHE A 355 23.96 -11.81 -17.46
CA PHE A 355 24.56 -10.51 -17.74
C PHE A 355 24.21 -10.00 -19.14
N SER A 356 24.18 -10.90 -20.15
CA SER A 356 23.75 -10.56 -21.50
C SER A 356 22.29 -10.09 -21.54
N LEU A 357 21.43 -10.72 -20.74
CA LEU A 357 20.05 -10.26 -20.54
C LEU A 357 19.99 -8.85 -19.93
N ILE A 358 20.79 -8.56 -18.91
CA ILE A 358 20.83 -7.22 -18.29
C ILE A 358 21.23 -6.16 -19.34
N ILE A 359 22.26 -6.41 -20.14
CA ILE A 359 22.68 -5.48 -21.20
C ILE A 359 21.55 -5.26 -22.19
N LEU A 360 20.93 -6.34 -22.68
CA LEU A 360 19.85 -6.26 -23.66
C LEU A 360 18.66 -5.45 -23.10
N ARG A 361 18.35 -5.62 -21.82
CA ARG A 361 17.31 -4.86 -21.12
C ARG A 361 17.62 -3.38 -21.01
N VAL A 362 18.88 -3.02 -20.73
CA VAL A 362 19.31 -1.61 -20.74
C VAL A 362 19.16 -1.02 -22.14
N LEU A 363 19.55 -1.76 -23.18
CA LEU A 363 19.43 -1.32 -24.58
C LEU A 363 17.97 -1.15 -25.02
N GLU A 364 17.08 -2.09 -24.66
CA GLU A 364 15.64 -1.96 -24.86
C GLU A 364 15.10 -0.68 -24.18
N GLY A 365 15.50 -0.44 -22.94
CA GLY A 365 15.13 0.76 -22.19
C GLY A 365 15.58 2.05 -22.90
N LEU A 366 16.83 2.08 -23.35
CA LEU A 366 17.40 3.22 -24.08
C LEU A 366 16.58 3.54 -25.33
N VAL A 367 16.29 2.52 -26.14
CA VAL A 367 15.53 2.70 -27.39
C VAL A 367 14.09 3.12 -27.11
N LEU A 368 13.42 2.48 -26.16
CA LEU A 368 12.01 2.78 -25.83
C LEU A 368 11.83 4.10 -25.07
N GLY A 369 12.92 4.69 -24.54
CA GLY A 369 12.91 6.00 -23.88
C GLY A 369 12.43 7.14 -24.77
N VAL A 370 12.47 6.98 -26.09
CA VAL A 370 12.09 8.02 -27.07
C VAL A 370 10.60 8.06 -27.41
N LEU A 371 9.81 7.05 -27.03
CA LEU A 371 8.41 6.92 -27.47
C LEU A 371 7.52 8.08 -27.02
N PHE A 372 7.58 8.48 -25.74
CA PHE A 372 6.79 9.60 -25.24
C PHE A 372 7.18 10.95 -25.86
N PRO A 373 8.48 11.32 -25.91
CA PRO A 373 8.89 12.53 -26.64
C PRO A 373 8.44 12.55 -28.11
N CYS A 374 8.56 11.42 -28.81
CA CYS A 374 8.09 11.30 -30.20
C CYS A 374 6.57 11.44 -30.32
N ASN A 375 5.79 10.84 -29.41
CA ASN A 375 4.33 10.97 -29.41
C ASN A 375 3.91 12.45 -29.30
N HIS A 376 4.53 13.19 -28.37
CA HIS A 376 4.30 14.63 -28.24
C HIS A 376 4.79 15.43 -29.45
N ALA A 377 5.94 15.07 -30.01
CA ALA A 377 6.46 15.72 -31.22
C ALA A 377 5.51 15.51 -32.43
N MET A 378 4.89 14.34 -32.55
CA MET A 378 3.93 14.03 -33.60
C MET A 378 2.63 14.85 -33.44
N TRP A 379 2.02 14.81 -32.25
CA TRP A 379 0.80 15.59 -31.99
C TRP A 379 1.01 17.10 -32.03
N SER A 380 2.25 17.57 -31.85
CA SER A 380 2.54 19.00 -32.02
C SER A 380 2.35 19.49 -33.47
N ARG A 381 2.46 18.60 -34.46
CA ARG A 381 2.29 18.92 -35.89
C ARG A 381 0.95 18.46 -36.46
N TRP A 382 0.32 17.46 -35.84
CA TRP A 382 -0.91 16.83 -36.34
C TRP A 382 -2.19 17.26 -35.61
N ALA A 383 -2.10 17.75 -34.36
CA ALA A 383 -3.29 18.08 -33.59
C ALA A 383 -3.62 19.59 -33.62
N PRO A 384 -4.85 19.96 -34.05
CA PRO A 384 -5.39 21.30 -33.85
C PRO A 384 -5.41 21.68 -32.37
N SER A 385 -5.25 22.97 -32.06
CA SER A 385 -5.15 23.45 -30.68
C SER A 385 -6.39 23.14 -29.83
N ALA A 386 -7.58 23.06 -30.44
CA ALA A 386 -8.84 22.78 -29.75
C ALA A 386 -9.01 21.30 -29.35
N GLU A 387 -8.44 20.36 -30.11
CA GLU A 387 -8.67 18.92 -29.96
C GLU A 387 -7.45 18.15 -29.43
N ARG A 388 -6.31 18.85 -29.29
CA ARG A 388 -5.01 18.28 -28.89
C ARG A 388 -5.07 17.45 -27.61
N THR A 389 -5.78 17.92 -26.59
CA THR A 389 -5.89 17.20 -25.31
C THR A 389 -6.57 15.85 -25.49
N THR A 390 -7.64 15.78 -26.28
CA THR A 390 -8.38 14.54 -26.55
C THR A 390 -7.52 13.55 -27.32
N LEU A 391 -6.88 13.98 -28.40
CA LEU A 391 -6.02 13.12 -29.23
C LEU A 391 -4.84 12.54 -28.45
N VAL A 392 -4.17 13.36 -27.64
CA VAL A 392 -3.09 12.90 -26.76
C VAL A 392 -3.61 11.91 -25.72
N THR A 393 -4.75 12.18 -25.10
CA THR A 393 -5.35 11.29 -24.08
C THR A 393 -5.76 9.94 -24.66
N VAL A 394 -6.37 9.92 -25.85
CA VAL A 394 -6.70 8.68 -26.57
C VAL A 394 -5.42 7.87 -26.86
N SER A 395 -4.35 8.54 -27.32
CA SER A 395 -3.07 7.86 -27.61
C SER A 395 -2.45 7.22 -26.35
N ILE A 396 -2.54 7.88 -25.20
CA ILE A 396 -1.98 7.39 -23.93
C ILE A 396 -2.83 6.25 -23.35
N THR A 397 -4.16 6.29 -23.51
CA THR A 397 -5.07 5.22 -23.07
C THR A 397 -4.75 3.86 -23.72
N GLY A 398 -4.19 3.86 -24.94
CA GLY A 398 -3.72 2.65 -25.61
C GLY A 398 -2.70 1.85 -24.78
N ALA A 399 -1.90 2.51 -23.94
CA ALA A 399 -0.97 1.86 -23.04
C ALA A 399 -1.67 1.00 -21.97
N SER A 400 -2.80 1.47 -21.43
CA SER A 400 -3.61 0.75 -20.45
C SER A 400 -4.31 -0.45 -21.08
N ILE A 401 -4.83 -0.29 -22.29
CA ILE A 401 -5.45 -1.40 -23.05
C ILE A 401 -4.41 -2.46 -23.41
N GLY A 402 -3.23 -2.05 -23.83
CA GLY A 402 -2.12 -2.97 -24.10
C GLY A 402 -1.77 -3.84 -22.89
N TYR A 403 -1.73 -3.26 -21.69
CA TYR A 403 -1.52 -4.02 -20.45
C TYR A 403 -2.60 -5.08 -20.21
N LEU A 404 -3.87 -4.68 -20.35
CA LEU A 404 -5.02 -5.56 -20.13
C LEU A 404 -4.97 -6.81 -21.02
N LEU A 405 -4.52 -6.65 -22.27
CA LEU A 405 -4.42 -7.76 -23.24
C LEU A 405 -3.13 -8.58 -23.08
N THR A 406 -2.00 -7.92 -22.82
CA THR A 406 -0.67 -8.58 -22.78
C THR A 406 -0.50 -9.49 -21.56
N MET A 407 -1.08 -9.14 -20.40
CA MET A 407 -1.04 -9.93 -19.16
C MET A 407 -1.60 -11.36 -19.39
N PRO A 408 -2.88 -11.55 -19.79
CA PRO A 408 -3.45 -12.88 -20.01
C PRO A 408 -2.77 -13.62 -21.16
N ILE A 409 -2.44 -12.94 -22.26
CA ILE A 409 -1.77 -13.54 -23.42
C ILE A 409 -0.41 -14.11 -23.02
N THR A 410 0.35 -13.38 -22.21
CA THR A 410 1.64 -13.86 -21.69
C THR A 410 1.46 -15.09 -20.82
N GLY A 411 0.46 -15.12 -19.94
CA GLY A 411 0.15 -16.30 -19.13
C GLY A 411 -0.21 -17.53 -19.98
N LEU A 412 -1.06 -17.33 -21.00
CA LEU A 412 -1.43 -18.39 -21.95
C LEU A 412 -0.24 -18.89 -22.76
N LEU A 413 0.59 -17.99 -23.29
CA LEU A 413 1.81 -18.36 -24.02
C LEU A 413 2.83 -19.06 -23.12
N THR A 414 2.90 -18.69 -21.85
CA THR A 414 3.79 -19.37 -20.90
C THR A 414 3.33 -20.80 -20.60
N LYS A 415 2.01 -21.04 -20.53
CA LYS A 415 1.43 -22.37 -20.25
C LYS A 415 1.35 -23.29 -21.47
N TYR A 416 0.96 -22.75 -22.63
CA TYR A 416 0.66 -23.50 -23.86
C TYR A 416 1.68 -23.27 -24.99
N GLY A 417 2.63 -22.36 -24.81
CA GLY A 417 3.58 -21.97 -25.85
C GLY A 417 4.75 -22.93 -26.02
N PHE A 418 5.47 -22.72 -27.13
CA PHE A 418 6.64 -23.49 -27.53
C PHE A 418 7.93 -22.99 -26.82
N ASP A 419 9.05 -23.70 -27.03
CA ASP A 419 10.39 -23.34 -26.52
C ASP A 419 10.41 -23.02 -25.02
N GLY A 420 10.02 -23.98 -24.18
CA GLY A 420 9.96 -23.77 -22.73
C GLY A 420 8.77 -22.94 -22.26
N GLY A 421 7.86 -22.53 -23.14
CA GLY A 421 6.68 -21.72 -22.83
C GLY A 421 7.02 -20.24 -22.70
N TRP A 422 7.93 -19.89 -21.79
CA TRP A 422 8.33 -18.50 -21.54
C TRP A 422 8.99 -17.82 -22.74
N ALA A 423 9.77 -18.54 -23.58
CA ALA A 423 10.46 -17.94 -24.72
C ALA A 423 9.48 -17.54 -25.83
N SER A 424 8.39 -18.31 -26.01
CA SER A 424 7.35 -18.03 -27.00
C SER A 424 6.75 -16.64 -26.86
N VAL A 425 6.64 -16.14 -25.62
CA VAL A 425 6.18 -14.77 -25.30
C VAL A 425 7.01 -13.74 -26.08
N PHE A 426 8.33 -13.84 -25.97
CA PHE A 426 9.25 -12.88 -26.59
C PHE A 426 9.25 -13.00 -28.12
N TYR A 427 9.16 -14.21 -28.66
CA TYR A 427 9.07 -14.40 -30.10
C TYR A 427 7.78 -13.84 -30.70
N CYS A 428 6.63 -14.14 -30.09
CA CYS A 428 5.34 -13.66 -30.56
C CYS A 428 5.23 -12.13 -30.50
N PHE A 429 5.61 -11.51 -29.38
CA PHE A 429 5.55 -10.05 -29.24
C PHE A 429 6.60 -9.34 -30.11
N GLY A 430 7.78 -9.92 -30.28
CA GLY A 430 8.80 -9.39 -31.18
C GLY A 430 8.34 -9.40 -32.65
N VAL A 431 7.77 -10.51 -33.13
CA VAL A 431 7.21 -10.57 -34.50
C VAL A 431 6.04 -9.60 -34.66
N PHE A 432 5.14 -9.53 -33.68
CA PHE A 432 4.02 -8.57 -33.72
C PHE A 432 4.51 -7.13 -33.84
N GLY A 433 5.53 -6.73 -33.09
CA GLY A 433 6.12 -5.39 -33.17
C GLY A 433 6.77 -5.09 -34.53
N ILE A 434 7.37 -6.09 -35.19
CA ILE A 434 7.90 -5.95 -36.56
C ILE A 434 6.76 -5.75 -37.57
N VAL A 435 5.70 -6.57 -37.48
CA VAL A 435 4.51 -6.42 -38.35
C VAL A 435 3.86 -5.05 -38.15
N TRP A 436 3.73 -4.63 -36.89
CA TRP A 436 3.24 -3.30 -36.54
C TRP A 436 4.09 -2.19 -37.15
N TYR A 437 5.41 -2.31 -37.15
CA TYR A 437 6.31 -1.35 -37.78
C TYR A 437 6.11 -1.28 -39.30
N ILE A 438 5.90 -2.42 -39.96
CA ILE A 438 5.59 -2.47 -41.40
C ILE A 438 4.29 -1.70 -41.70
N VAL A 439 3.24 -1.89 -40.89
CA VAL A 439 1.99 -1.14 -41.01
C VAL A 439 2.22 0.35 -40.72
N TRP A 440 3.01 0.68 -39.69
CA TRP A 440 3.36 2.05 -39.33
C TRP A 440 4.03 2.80 -40.48
N LEU A 441 4.92 2.14 -41.23
CA LEU A 441 5.56 2.75 -42.41
C LEU A 441 4.57 3.09 -43.53
N MET A 442 3.44 2.37 -43.64
CA MET A 442 2.43 2.64 -44.65
C MET A 442 1.50 3.79 -44.25
N VAL A 443 1.23 3.95 -42.94
CA VAL A 443 0.16 4.81 -42.43
C VAL A 443 0.67 6.09 -41.78
N ALA A 444 1.85 6.07 -41.13
CA ALA A 444 2.31 7.20 -40.33
C ALA A 444 3.23 8.13 -41.13
N TYR A 445 2.79 9.38 -41.32
CA TYR A 445 3.54 10.44 -42.01
C TYR A 445 4.02 11.52 -41.03
N GLU A 446 5.14 12.15 -41.33
CA GLU A 446 5.79 13.10 -40.41
C GLU A 446 5.05 14.43 -40.27
N SER A 447 4.40 14.89 -41.34
CA SER A 447 3.62 16.11 -41.36
C SER A 447 2.39 15.96 -42.26
N PRO A 448 1.31 16.73 -42.01
CA PRO A 448 0.13 16.74 -42.86
C PRO A 448 0.44 17.04 -44.34
N THR A 449 1.47 17.85 -44.62
CA THR A 449 1.89 18.23 -45.97
C THR A 449 2.43 17.08 -46.82
N LEU A 450 2.96 16.04 -46.19
CA LEU A 450 3.52 14.85 -46.85
C LEU A 450 2.47 13.74 -46.97
N HIS A 451 1.31 13.89 -46.34
CA HIS A 451 0.28 12.87 -46.32
C HIS A 451 -0.46 12.82 -47.67
N PRO A 452 -0.57 11.65 -48.32
CA PRO A 452 -1.08 11.56 -49.69
C PRO A 452 -2.60 11.71 -49.81
N THR A 453 -3.37 11.42 -48.74
CA THR A 453 -4.85 11.34 -48.80
C THR A 453 -5.55 12.33 -47.86
N ILE A 454 -4.86 13.37 -47.36
CA ILE A 454 -5.48 14.37 -46.48
C ILE A 454 -6.31 15.37 -47.30
N SER A 455 -7.45 15.82 -46.75
CA SER A 455 -8.27 16.86 -47.40
C SER A 455 -7.62 18.24 -47.30
N ASP A 456 -7.83 19.09 -48.30
CA ASP A 456 -7.26 20.45 -48.30
C ASP A 456 -7.81 21.32 -47.16
N ASP A 457 -9.08 21.14 -46.79
CA ASP A 457 -9.73 21.85 -45.67
C ASP A 457 -9.09 21.50 -44.32
N GLU A 458 -8.87 20.20 -44.05
CA GLU A 458 -8.23 19.71 -42.83
C GLU A 458 -6.76 20.12 -42.76
N ARG A 459 -6.06 20.07 -43.89
CA ARG A 459 -4.67 20.52 -43.99
C ARG A 459 -4.55 22.00 -43.66
N CYS A 460 -5.45 22.84 -44.20
CA CYS A 460 -5.48 24.27 -43.92
C CYS A 460 -5.70 24.53 -42.42
N LEU A 461 -6.70 23.87 -41.82
CA LEU A 461 -7.02 23.99 -40.39
C LEU A 461 -5.82 23.66 -39.49
N ILE A 462 -5.11 22.57 -39.76
CA ILE A 462 -3.94 22.16 -38.97
C ILE A 462 -2.77 23.12 -39.18
N GLN A 463 -2.54 23.61 -40.40
CA GLN A 463 -1.44 24.52 -40.71
C GLN A 463 -1.63 25.91 -40.09
N GLU A 464 -2.85 26.45 -40.08
CA GLU A 464 -3.13 27.74 -39.44
C GLU A 464 -3.00 27.68 -37.91
N THR A 465 -3.30 26.53 -37.30
CA THR A 465 -3.18 26.33 -35.85
C THR A 465 -1.80 25.82 -35.40
N ALA A 466 -0.94 25.40 -36.32
CA ALA A 466 0.43 24.97 -36.07
C ALA A 466 1.37 26.18 -35.83
N LEU A 467 1.21 26.86 -34.70
CA LEU A 467 2.12 27.89 -34.22
C LEU A 467 3.58 27.37 -34.10
N ASP A 468 4.56 28.23 -34.36
CA ASP A 468 6.01 27.98 -34.38
C ASP A 468 6.56 27.40 -33.04
N LEU A 469 6.45 26.08 -32.90
CA LEU A 469 6.64 25.31 -31.66
C LEU A 469 8.09 25.25 -31.16
N SER A 470 9.08 25.44 -32.03
CA SER A 470 10.50 25.34 -31.64
C SER A 470 10.90 26.43 -30.63
N LYS A 471 10.32 27.62 -30.77
CA LYS A 471 10.51 28.73 -29.83
C LYS A 471 9.68 28.52 -28.56
N MET A 472 8.45 28.02 -28.67
CA MET A 472 7.58 27.79 -27.51
C MET A 472 8.01 26.64 -26.61
N GLY A 473 8.64 25.58 -27.14
CA GLY A 473 9.11 24.45 -26.33
C GLY A 473 10.19 24.84 -25.31
N PHE A 474 11.17 25.66 -25.73
CA PHE A 474 12.17 26.21 -24.79
C PHE A 474 11.53 27.19 -23.80
N MET A 475 10.59 28.02 -24.25
CA MET A 475 9.88 28.98 -23.39
C MET A 475 8.96 28.27 -22.38
N ALA A 476 8.36 27.13 -22.73
CA ALA A 476 7.50 26.33 -21.87
C ALA A 476 8.29 25.46 -20.88
N ALA A 477 9.51 25.05 -21.21
CA ALA A 477 10.39 24.29 -20.32
C ALA A 477 11.08 25.16 -19.26
N ALA A 478 11.28 26.46 -19.54
CA ALA A 478 11.99 27.38 -18.66
C ALA A 478 11.40 27.46 -17.22
N PRO A 479 10.06 27.59 -17.02
CA PRO A 479 9.48 27.60 -15.68
C PRO A 479 9.74 26.31 -14.89
N PHE A 480 9.76 25.15 -15.55
CA PHE A 480 9.98 23.85 -14.90
C PHE A 480 11.45 23.62 -14.53
N LEU A 481 12.38 24.00 -15.41
CA LEU A 481 13.82 23.94 -15.11
C LEU A 481 14.18 24.83 -13.92
N VAL A 482 13.66 26.06 -13.92
CA VAL A 482 13.86 27.01 -12.82
C VAL A 482 13.27 26.47 -11.51
N LYS A 483 12.06 25.89 -11.55
CA LYS A 483 11.42 25.26 -10.39
C LYS A 483 12.26 24.12 -9.79
N GLY A 484 12.88 23.29 -10.64
CA GLY A 484 13.72 22.17 -10.21
C GLY A 484 14.97 22.60 -9.42
N VAL A 485 15.57 23.74 -9.77
CA VAL A 485 16.74 24.29 -9.06
C VAL A 485 16.34 25.03 -7.80
N CYS A 486 15.23 25.78 -7.85
CA CYS A 486 14.90 26.74 -6.80
C CYS A 486 14.10 26.14 -5.65
N SER A 487 13.38 25.04 -5.87
CA SER A 487 12.69 24.35 -4.77
C SER A 487 13.65 23.83 -3.69
N PRO A 488 14.76 23.13 -4.01
CA PRO A 488 15.77 22.77 -3.00
C PRO A 488 16.40 23.98 -2.29
N LEU A 489 16.74 25.05 -3.04
CA LEU A 489 17.32 26.26 -2.46
C LEU A 489 16.38 26.95 -1.47
N SER A 490 15.07 26.96 -1.77
CA SER A 490 14.05 27.50 -0.86
C SER A 490 13.92 26.68 0.43
N GLY A 491 14.06 25.36 0.36
CA GLY A 491 14.10 24.48 1.53
C GLY A 491 15.32 24.76 2.41
N LEU A 492 16.50 24.88 1.80
CA LEU A 492 17.74 25.23 2.51
C LEU A 492 17.65 26.59 3.19
N ALA A 493 17.11 27.60 2.49
CA ALA A 493 16.90 28.93 3.06
C ALA A 493 15.91 28.91 4.24
N ALA A 494 14.83 28.13 4.15
CA ALA A 494 13.88 27.96 5.24
C ALA A 494 14.51 27.27 6.46
N ASP A 495 15.36 26.26 6.25
CA ASP A 495 16.06 25.57 7.33
C ASP A 495 17.13 26.43 7.98
N MET A 496 17.83 27.27 7.21
CA MET A 496 18.76 28.27 7.74
C MET A 496 18.04 29.29 8.65
N LEU A 497 16.86 29.77 8.24
CA LEU A 497 16.06 30.72 9.02
C LEU A 497 15.48 30.10 10.30
N ARG A 498 15.14 28.81 10.27
CA ARG A 498 14.75 28.05 11.47
C ARG A 498 15.91 27.90 12.46
N ARG A 499 17.14 27.72 11.96
CA ARG A 499 18.35 27.65 12.79
C ARG A 499 18.70 28.99 13.45
N SER A 500 18.29 30.11 12.86
CA SER A 500 18.47 31.47 13.41
C SER A 500 17.33 31.91 14.35
N THR A 501 16.73 30.97 15.10
CA THR A 501 15.76 31.24 16.19
C THR A 501 14.35 31.69 15.75
N VAL A 502 13.99 31.61 14.47
CA VAL A 502 12.62 31.95 13.99
C VAL A 502 11.70 30.74 14.13
N SER A 503 10.47 30.95 14.64
CA SER A 503 9.49 29.87 14.80
C SER A 503 9.05 29.26 13.45
N THR A 504 8.77 27.95 13.44
CA THR A 504 8.28 27.21 12.27
C THR A 504 7.10 27.91 11.62
N LYS A 505 6.12 28.33 12.42
CA LYS A 505 4.95 29.11 12.00
C LYS A 505 5.34 30.39 11.23
N ASN A 506 6.26 31.19 11.76
CA ASN A 506 6.64 32.45 11.11
C ASN A 506 7.44 32.23 9.82
N VAL A 507 8.33 31.22 9.79
CA VAL A 507 9.05 30.84 8.58
C VAL A 507 8.09 30.38 7.49
N ARG A 508 7.16 29.48 7.79
CA ARG A 508 6.19 28.96 6.81
C ARG A 508 5.26 30.05 6.26
N ARG A 509 4.78 30.98 7.11
CA ARG A 509 3.98 32.15 6.65
C ARG A 509 4.77 33.03 5.69
N PHE A 510 6.01 33.36 6.05
CA PHE A 510 6.86 34.24 5.27
C PHE A 510 7.14 33.67 3.88
N PHE A 511 7.59 32.42 3.78
CA PHE A 511 7.92 31.79 2.50
C PHE A 511 6.70 31.57 1.61
N TYR A 512 5.55 31.20 2.19
CA TYR A 512 4.30 31.07 1.42
C TYR A 512 3.82 32.43 0.89
N ALA A 513 3.77 33.45 1.75
CA ALA A 513 3.31 34.78 1.37
C ALA A 513 4.24 35.45 0.35
N ALA A 514 5.56 35.41 0.57
CA ALA A 514 6.53 35.96 -0.35
C ALA A 514 6.45 35.29 -1.74
N GLY A 515 6.28 33.97 -1.78
CA GLY A 515 6.19 33.22 -3.03
C GLY A 515 4.89 33.46 -3.82
N ALA A 516 3.75 33.38 -3.14
CA ALA A 516 2.44 33.50 -3.75
C ALA A 516 2.10 34.93 -4.18
N VAL A 517 2.43 35.93 -3.36
CA VAL A 517 2.19 37.35 -3.68
C VAL A 517 3.09 37.81 -4.83
N ALA A 518 4.38 37.48 -4.79
CA ALA A 518 5.29 37.82 -5.89
C ALA A 518 4.86 37.15 -7.21
N SER A 519 4.41 35.89 -7.17
CA SER A 519 3.86 35.22 -8.35
C SER A 519 2.64 35.94 -8.90
N GLY A 520 1.73 36.39 -8.03
CA GLY A 520 0.52 37.09 -8.44
C GLY A 520 0.84 38.38 -9.20
N PHE A 521 1.75 39.21 -8.68
CA PHE A 521 2.16 40.45 -9.36
C PHE A 521 2.85 40.17 -10.70
N LEU A 522 3.69 39.14 -10.78
CA LEU A 522 4.39 38.78 -12.01
C LEU A 522 3.45 38.28 -13.11
N VAL A 523 2.44 37.50 -12.75
CA VAL A 523 1.38 37.06 -13.68
C VAL A 523 0.56 38.27 -14.17
N LEU A 524 0.29 39.24 -13.30
CA LEU A 524 -0.43 40.46 -13.67
C LEU A 524 0.38 41.34 -14.64
N ILE A 525 1.67 41.52 -14.38
CA ILE A 525 2.60 42.24 -15.28
C ILE A 525 2.68 41.54 -16.64
N ALA A 526 2.71 40.20 -16.67
CA ALA A 526 2.68 39.44 -17.91
C ALA A 526 1.39 39.70 -18.71
N GLY A 527 0.24 39.82 -18.04
CA GLY A 527 -1.05 40.05 -18.68
C GLY A 527 -1.23 41.41 -19.36
N TYR A 528 -0.48 42.42 -18.94
CA TYR A 528 -0.48 43.75 -19.56
C TYR A 528 0.67 43.98 -20.54
N SER A 529 1.56 43.00 -20.70
CA SER A 529 2.71 43.15 -21.58
C SER A 529 2.39 42.71 -23.00
N LEU A 530 2.83 43.51 -23.97
CA LEU A 530 2.79 43.18 -25.40
C LEU A 530 4.12 42.60 -25.90
N ASN A 531 5.16 42.59 -25.06
CA ASN A 531 6.48 42.09 -25.41
C ASN A 531 6.65 40.64 -24.93
N VAL A 532 6.79 39.72 -25.89
CA VAL A 532 6.96 38.28 -25.64
C VAL A 532 8.10 37.99 -24.68
N THR A 533 9.21 38.73 -24.75
CA THR A 533 10.38 38.53 -23.87
C THR A 533 10.02 38.83 -22.41
N VAL A 534 9.25 39.90 -22.18
CA VAL A 534 8.78 40.29 -20.84
C VAL A 534 7.80 39.26 -20.30
N ILE A 535 6.86 38.76 -21.12
CA ILE A 535 5.92 37.71 -20.72
C ILE A 535 6.67 36.46 -20.26
N VAL A 536 7.67 36.01 -21.04
CA VAL A 536 8.44 34.81 -20.73
C VAL A 536 9.26 34.98 -19.44
N ILE A 537 9.89 36.14 -19.25
CA ILE A 537 10.63 36.46 -18.02
C ILE A 537 9.68 36.47 -16.82
N CYS A 538 8.55 37.17 -16.92
CA CYS A 538 7.56 37.26 -15.86
C CYS A 538 6.96 35.90 -15.50
N MET A 539 6.60 35.08 -16.49
CA MET A 539 6.06 33.73 -16.25
C MET A 539 7.10 32.76 -15.68
N SER A 540 8.36 32.87 -16.11
CA SER A 540 9.46 32.08 -15.54
C SER A 540 9.75 32.50 -14.11
N LEU A 541 9.73 33.80 -13.82
CA LEU A 541 9.94 34.33 -12.48
C LEU A 541 8.74 34.06 -11.55
N ALA A 542 7.51 34.01 -12.09
CA ALA A 542 6.34 33.55 -11.35
C ALA A 542 6.45 32.06 -10.96
N GLY A 543 6.96 31.23 -11.88
CA GLY A 543 7.33 29.83 -11.59
C GLY A 543 8.42 29.72 -10.52
N LEU A 544 9.38 30.65 -10.51
CA LEU A 544 10.40 30.74 -9.46
C LEU A 544 9.77 31.05 -8.10
N THR A 545 8.96 32.10 -8.00
CA THR A 545 8.43 32.56 -6.72
C THR A 545 7.41 31.58 -6.14
N THR A 546 6.62 30.91 -6.97
CA THR A 546 5.76 29.80 -6.50
C THR A 546 6.55 28.63 -5.90
N SER A 547 7.80 28.44 -6.31
CA SER A 547 8.67 27.41 -5.72
C SER A 547 9.07 27.73 -4.28
N LEU A 548 9.12 29.01 -3.88
CA LEU A 548 9.35 29.42 -2.49
C LEU A 548 8.17 29.02 -1.58
N ALA A 549 6.95 29.05 -2.11
CA ALA A 549 5.76 28.65 -1.38
C ALA A 549 5.64 27.12 -1.23
N PHE A 550 6.30 26.34 -2.09
CA PHE A 550 6.13 24.89 -2.16
C PHE A 550 6.54 24.14 -0.88
N PRO A 551 7.76 24.30 -0.33
CA PRO A 551 8.11 23.70 0.97
C PRO A 551 7.30 24.26 2.13
N ALA A 552 6.75 25.47 1.99
CA ALA A 552 6.01 26.13 3.05
C ALA A 552 4.65 25.46 3.33
N TYR A 553 3.97 24.90 2.32
CA TYR A 553 2.74 24.14 2.55
C TYR A 553 2.96 22.62 2.60
N THR A 554 3.90 22.07 1.82
CA THR A 554 4.12 20.61 1.77
C THR A 554 4.74 20.06 3.04
N VAL A 555 5.74 20.74 3.60
CA VAL A 555 6.38 20.32 4.85
C VAL A 555 5.52 20.68 6.06
N ASN A 556 4.63 21.67 5.94
CA ASN A 556 3.69 22.01 7.01
C ASN A 556 2.76 20.84 7.38
N MET A 557 2.43 19.97 6.42
CA MET A 557 1.67 18.73 6.70
C MET A 557 2.43 17.79 7.64
N LEU A 558 3.76 17.75 7.52
CA LEU A 558 4.65 17.00 8.42
C LEU A 558 4.85 17.71 9.76
N ASP A 559 4.84 19.05 9.79
CA ASP A 559 4.98 19.83 11.02
C ASP A 559 3.74 19.67 11.94
N ILE A 560 2.54 19.54 11.34
CA ILE A 560 1.25 19.43 12.05
C ILE A 560 0.97 18.00 12.55
N ALA A 561 1.17 16.99 11.69
CA ALA A 561 0.86 15.60 12.02
C ALA A 561 1.74 14.60 11.24
N PRO A 562 2.97 14.33 11.71
CA PRO A 562 3.89 13.39 11.07
C PRO A 562 3.27 12.02 10.73
N ARG A 563 2.49 11.41 11.65
CA ARG A 563 1.94 10.05 11.48
C ARG A 563 0.87 9.97 10.39
N TYR A 564 0.10 11.04 10.22
CA TYR A 564 -1.03 11.12 9.29
C TYR A 564 -0.73 12.00 8.05
N SER A 565 0.51 12.45 7.90
CA SER A 565 0.94 13.38 6.86
C SER A 565 0.65 12.90 5.43
N SER A 566 0.69 11.58 5.19
CA SER A 566 0.33 10.95 3.92
C SER A 566 -1.16 11.08 3.58
N ILE A 567 -2.04 10.96 4.57
CA ILE A 567 -3.49 11.14 4.41
C ILE A 567 -3.80 12.61 4.13
N ILE A 568 -3.19 13.53 4.89
CA ILE A 568 -3.33 14.98 4.68
C ILE A 568 -2.87 15.36 3.29
N MET A 569 -1.70 14.87 2.85
CA MET A 569 -1.20 15.08 1.49
C MET A 569 -2.14 14.50 0.43
N GLY A 570 -2.70 13.30 0.65
CA GLY A 570 -3.66 12.68 -0.27
C GLY A 570 -4.92 13.52 -0.45
N VAL A 571 -5.51 14.01 0.65
CA VAL A 571 -6.69 14.90 0.62
C VAL A 571 -6.34 16.23 -0.06
N CYS A 572 -5.24 16.87 0.34
CA CYS A 572 -4.81 18.14 -0.26
C CYS A 572 -4.49 18.00 -1.76
N ASN A 573 -3.86 16.89 -2.18
CA ASN A 573 -3.57 16.63 -3.59
C ASN A 573 -4.85 16.35 -4.39
N THR A 574 -5.81 15.63 -3.81
CA THR A 574 -7.13 15.40 -4.45
C THR A 574 -7.83 16.73 -4.71
N VAL A 575 -7.94 17.59 -3.69
CA VAL A 575 -8.52 18.94 -3.86
C VAL A 575 -7.69 19.77 -4.86
N GLY A 576 -6.36 19.72 -4.76
CA GLY A 576 -5.46 20.47 -5.64
C GLY A 576 -5.56 20.07 -7.12
N THR A 577 -5.72 18.77 -7.41
CA THR A 577 -5.87 18.27 -8.79
C THR A 577 -7.19 18.68 -9.43
N THR A 578 -8.23 19.01 -8.64
CA THR A 578 -9.50 19.50 -9.20
C THR A 578 -9.35 20.84 -9.92
N ALA A 579 -8.40 21.68 -9.49
CA ALA A 579 -8.06 22.91 -10.21
C ALA A 579 -7.61 22.65 -11.66
N GLY A 580 -7.07 21.46 -11.96
CA GLY A 580 -6.61 21.07 -13.29
C GLY A 580 -7.72 20.95 -14.34
N PHE A 581 -8.96 20.67 -13.94
CA PHE A 581 -10.11 20.66 -14.86
C PHE A 581 -11.02 21.89 -14.70
N VAL A 582 -11.10 22.47 -13.50
CA VAL A 582 -11.87 23.69 -13.25
C VAL A 582 -11.24 24.91 -13.94
N SER A 583 -9.91 25.05 -13.91
CA SER A 583 -9.21 26.21 -14.47
C SER A 583 -9.40 26.35 -15.99
N PRO A 584 -9.18 25.32 -16.83
CA PRO A 584 -9.41 25.43 -18.28
C PRO A 584 -10.87 25.72 -18.63
N THR A 585 -11.81 25.18 -17.86
CA THR A 585 -13.24 25.40 -18.05
C THR A 585 -13.60 26.88 -17.82
N ILE A 586 -13.16 27.45 -16.70
CA ILE A 586 -13.38 28.87 -16.38
C ILE A 586 -12.70 29.77 -17.42
N VAL A 587 -11.46 29.48 -17.81
CA VAL A 587 -10.75 30.25 -18.84
C VAL A 587 -11.50 30.22 -20.16
N GLY A 588 -11.97 29.03 -20.59
CA GLY A 588 -12.74 28.88 -21.83
C GLY A 588 -14.06 29.67 -21.86
N PHE A 589 -14.74 29.81 -20.72
CA PHE A 589 -15.93 30.67 -20.60
C PHE A 589 -15.60 32.16 -20.61
N ILE A 590 -14.44 32.56 -20.08
CA ILE A 590 -14.03 33.97 -20.02
C ILE A 590 -13.46 34.46 -21.36
N THR A 591 -12.81 33.59 -22.14
CA THR A 591 -12.10 33.95 -23.38
C THR A 591 -12.83 33.49 -24.64
N GLN A 592 -14.14 33.73 -24.74
CA GLN A 592 -14.94 33.30 -25.90
C GLN A 592 -14.55 34.06 -27.17
N ASP A 593 -14.34 35.38 -27.07
CA ASP A 593 -14.07 36.25 -28.21
C ASP A 593 -12.57 36.45 -28.47
N LYS A 594 -11.71 35.78 -27.67
CA LYS A 594 -10.24 35.77 -27.77
C LYS A 594 -9.61 37.16 -27.74
N THR A 595 -10.20 38.10 -27.00
CA THR A 595 -9.71 39.47 -26.90
C THR A 595 -8.65 39.63 -25.79
N ALA A 596 -7.80 40.66 -25.90
CA ALA A 596 -6.77 40.94 -24.89
C ALA A 596 -7.37 41.31 -23.52
N GLU A 597 -8.52 41.98 -23.50
CA GLU A 597 -9.22 42.36 -22.26
C GLU A 597 -9.74 41.15 -21.49
N GLU A 598 -10.22 40.12 -22.18
CA GLU A 598 -10.67 38.86 -21.55
C GLU A 598 -9.50 38.14 -20.86
N TRP A 599 -8.34 38.08 -21.50
CA TRP A 599 -7.13 37.51 -20.90
C TRP A 599 -6.66 38.31 -19.68
N GLN A 600 -6.75 39.63 -19.70
CA GLN A 600 -6.46 40.47 -18.54
C GLN A 600 -7.39 40.16 -17.36
N ARG A 601 -8.67 39.88 -17.60
CA ARG A 601 -9.61 39.43 -16.55
C ARG A 601 -9.20 38.08 -15.95
N VAL A 602 -8.71 37.15 -16.76
CA VAL A 602 -8.17 35.86 -16.28
C VAL A 602 -6.95 36.05 -15.37
N PHE A 603 -6.04 36.96 -15.72
CA PHE A 603 -4.86 37.25 -14.88
C PHE A 603 -5.23 37.94 -13.56
N TRP A 604 -6.20 38.87 -13.58
CA TRP A 604 -6.76 39.46 -12.36
C TRP A 604 -7.43 38.43 -11.46
N LEU A 605 -8.22 37.51 -12.04
CA LEU A 605 -8.83 36.42 -11.29
C LEU A 605 -7.77 35.56 -10.59
N THR A 606 -6.69 35.23 -11.30
CA THR A 606 -5.56 34.46 -10.75
C THR A 606 -4.87 35.22 -9.60
N PHE A 607 -4.67 36.53 -9.74
CA PHE A 607 -4.09 37.39 -8.70
C PHE A 607 -4.94 37.43 -7.43
N VAL A 608 -6.26 37.59 -7.56
CA VAL A 608 -7.20 37.62 -6.43
C VAL A 608 -7.22 36.27 -5.69
N ILE A 609 -7.22 35.15 -6.43
CA ILE A 609 -7.17 33.81 -5.84
C ILE A 609 -5.87 33.60 -5.04
N LEU A 610 -4.72 34.01 -5.60
CA LEU A 610 -3.42 33.90 -4.92
C LEU A 610 -3.36 34.77 -3.65
N LEU A 611 -3.88 35.99 -3.69
CA LEU A 611 -3.96 36.86 -2.51
C LEU A 611 -4.90 36.31 -1.44
N GLY A 612 -6.10 35.89 -1.81
CA GLY A 612 -7.07 35.31 -0.89
C GLY A 612 -6.56 34.02 -0.25
N GLY A 613 -5.94 33.15 -1.03
CA GLY A 613 -5.29 31.93 -0.54
C GLY A 613 -4.12 32.22 0.41
N THR A 614 -3.31 33.25 0.12
CA THR A 614 -2.24 33.70 1.00
C THR A 614 -2.77 34.21 2.33
N PHE A 615 -3.83 35.02 2.30
CA PHE A 615 -4.46 35.54 3.50
C PHE A 615 -5.00 34.41 4.38
N LEU A 616 -5.75 33.46 3.80
CA LEU A 616 -6.28 32.30 4.51
C LEU A 616 -5.17 31.42 5.10
N PHE A 617 -4.11 31.15 4.33
CA PHE A 617 -2.98 30.36 4.81
C PHE A 617 -2.28 31.04 5.99
N CYS A 618 -1.99 32.33 5.88
CA CYS A 618 -1.36 33.10 6.95
C CYS A 618 -2.24 33.23 8.19
N LEU A 619 -3.56 33.21 8.06
CA LEU A 619 -4.47 33.29 9.20
C LEU A 619 -4.58 31.95 9.92
N LEU A 620 -4.81 30.86 9.18
CA LEU A 620 -5.20 29.55 9.73
C LEU A 620 -4.03 28.61 10.02
N MET A 621 -2.86 28.82 9.43
CA MET A 621 -1.76 27.86 9.58
C MET A 621 -1.16 27.87 10.98
N SER A 622 -0.96 26.66 11.52
CA SER A 622 -0.18 26.33 12.72
C SER A 622 1.08 25.57 12.33
N GLY A 623 2.19 25.84 13.03
CA GLY A 623 3.47 25.13 12.86
C GLY A 623 3.81 24.21 14.03
N GLU A 624 2.81 23.89 14.85
CA GLU A 624 2.91 23.04 16.04
C GLU A 624 2.14 21.73 15.85
N ARG A 625 2.66 20.68 16.47
CA ARG A 625 2.11 19.33 16.43
C ARG A 625 0.76 19.28 17.15
N GLN A 626 -0.26 18.75 16.48
CA GLN A 626 -1.63 18.74 16.99
C GLN A 626 -1.87 17.65 18.05
N ASP A 627 -2.80 17.89 18.97
CA ASP A 627 -3.06 17.03 20.13
C ASP A 627 -3.47 15.60 19.75
N TRP A 628 -4.21 15.44 18.66
CA TRP A 628 -4.63 14.14 18.12
C TRP A 628 -3.49 13.32 17.50
N ASP A 629 -2.31 13.90 17.35
CA ASP A 629 -1.08 13.19 16.95
C ASP A 629 -0.14 12.92 18.14
N GLN A 630 -0.44 13.43 19.33
CA GLN A 630 0.34 13.19 20.55
C GLN A 630 -0.07 11.84 21.18
N THR A 631 0.90 11.00 21.54
CA THR A 631 0.63 9.79 22.31
C THR A 631 0.27 10.18 23.73
N VAL A 632 -0.91 9.77 24.20
CA VAL A 632 -1.27 9.86 25.61
C VAL A 632 -0.28 8.99 26.40
N ASN A 633 0.72 9.60 27.02
CA ASN A 633 1.50 8.94 28.04
C ASN A 633 0.57 8.73 29.24
N LYS A 634 0.13 7.49 29.46
CA LYS A 634 -0.38 7.11 30.78
C LYS A 634 0.73 7.36 31.80
N PRO A 635 0.48 8.07 32.91
CA PRO A 635 1.46 8.14 33.98
C PRO A 635 1.68 6.73 34.51
N THR A 636 2.92 6.26 34.48
CA THR A 636 3.36 5.11 35.26
C THR A 636 3.30 5.51 36.73
N ASP A 637 2.35 4.96 37.46
CA ASP A 637 2.40 4.88 38.91
C ASP A 637 3.66 4.12 39.33
N GLY A 638 4.41 4.68 40.27
CA GLY A 638 5.48 3.98 40.99
C GLY A 638 6.89 4.33 40.54
N ASP A 639 7.42 5.42 41.09
CA ASP A 639 8.79 5.45 41.63
C ASP A 639 8.80 6.43 42.79
N THR A 640 8.40 5.92 43.94
CA THR A 640 8.68 6.52 45.24
C THR A 640 10.00 5.90 45.70
N GLU A 641 11.14 6.53 45.39
CA GLU A 641 12.34 6.31 46.19
C GLU A 641 13.00 7.63 46.57
N SER A 642 13.09 7.76 47.89
CA SER A 642 13.79 8.73 48.70
C SER A 642 15.26 8.93 48.33
N GLY A 643 15.68 10.19 48.24
CA GLY A 643 17.08 10.59 48.23
C GLY A 643 17.23 11.98 48.83
N SER A 644 17.39 12.03 50.15
CA SER A 644 17.61 13.22 50.97
C SER A 644 18.98 13.88 50.76
N ALA A 645 18.98 15.21 50.94
CA ALA A 645 19.96 16.02 51.66
C ALA A 645 21.13 16.70 50.91
N ALA A 646 21.26 18.00 51.28
CA ALA A 646 22.42 18.89 51.25
C ALA A 646 22.95 19.30 49.86
N GLY A 647 23.09 20.58 49.50
CA GLY A 647 23.40 21.75 50.30
C GLY A 647 24.75 22.29 49.86
N SER A 648 24.77 23.23 48.92
CA SER A 648 25.69 24.39 48.76
C SER A 648 25.53 25.00 47.36
#